data_AF-A0A6N7VNP6-F1
#
_entry.id   AF-A0A6N7VNP6-F1
#
_cell.length_a   1.000
_cell.length_b   1.000
_cell.length_c   1.000
_cell.angle_alpha   90.00
_cell.angle_beta   90.00
_cell.angle_gamma   90.00
#
_symmetry.space_group_name_H-M   'P 1'
#
loop_
_entity.id
_entity.type
_entity.pdbx_description
1 polymer ?
#
loop_
_entity_poly.entity_id
_entity_poly.type
_entity_poly.pdbx_seq_one_letter_code
_entity_poly.pdbx_strand_id
1 'polypeptide(L)'
;MRNTRWIYKENSFSQNTNLNIDRDILNLLYNRDIRDEEKIYKFINTSLDNIHSPLLLKDVDRAVERILQAKENKEEVWIYGDYDVDGITSTSLCYLALSEIGITPRYYIPLRDEGYGLNKEAMDYIKSQGGKVIITVDCGISAHPEIEYANSLGLEIIVTDHHEINNGNPPAYAVINPKREDNQFPFKYMAGVGTAFMLIYALFDKLEKKEELYKYLDIVAIGTVADIVPLLEENRIFTKFGMEQLNKSHWLGISMLIKKIFEDYKTKKFNTYDIGFIIAPIFNAAGRLEDAKRAVELFIEKDHRVCSEIINELLNNNTERKEIQEMILERALFKIENEKLFEDSVLVVAEEGFHHGVIGIVASKILDRYYKPTIIMEIKPDEGIATASCRSIEGFNMIEALNTMKELFVKYGGHAGAAGFSIKIENINEFSKRINEYAKENIPESSLIKPVKLDITIPAYKISYDFIDKISLLEPFGFGNPSPLFALNNCEISGVRPIGKEKNHTMFNVRKDNLEIRNCVWFSSDDVFNEIASISHADIAFKLKLETFKDKYMYKMYVEDMQLPRKEENIYERYNSLYNTVFPIETVIYTRKNLENSDLKLVYHDYEVDVTLNRNYLTTLDNQTAYLLLEMRKNYGYNFKVSIKDIILKEENYNVHLIIDRDYEFVSYSLKQGELFRDIKNFLLGDFNYNSIQKNILASVFKEKKNTLAVVEKGRGVNTVIQTIGLYYKSLGEKILLITDEVPYKKTLSCVDIADDFQEGYSFYIVDKKIDFSILKNKKSLIFSSENIELEGFNKVVDSYTIPENIIFMEEELISKKNIFSNILPITTRKNILTSLNKYSVLYCSRDILLYL
;
A
#
# COMPACT_ATOMS: atom_id res chain seq x y z
N MET A 1 12.70 -5.79 26.35
CA MET A 1 11.99 -5.21 25.18
C MET A 1 10.51 -5.24 25.52
N ARG A 2 9.65 -4.54 24.76
CA ARG A 2 8.20 -4.57 25.04
C ARG A 2 7.68 -6.00 25.00
N ASN A 3 6.73 -6.32 25.89
CA ASN A 3 6.10 -7.64 25.89
C ASN A 3 5.08 -7.72 24.76
N THR A 4 5.54 -8.10 23.57
CA THR A 4 4.75 -8.17 22.34
C THR A 4 4.76 -9.58 21.75
N ARG A 5 3.76 -9.88 20.94
CA ARG A 5 3.64 -11.15 20.20
C ARG A 5 3.76 -10.89 18.71
N TRP A 6 4.89 -11.26 18.13
CA TRP A 6 5.10 -11.16 16.69
C TRP A 6 4.33 -12.26 15.95
N ILE A 7 3.46 -11.85 15.02
CA ILE A 7 2.66 -12.73 14.18
C ILE A 7 3.09 -12.50 12.74
N TYR A 8 3.69 -13.50 12.12
CA TYR A 8 4.09 -13.45 10.72
C TYR A 8 2.92 -13.88 9.84
N LYS A 9 2.52 -13.04 8.88
CA LYS A 9 1.55 -13.43 7.85
C LYS A 9 2.15 -14.50 6.93
N GLU A 10 1.31 -15.38 6.41
CA GLU A 10 1.73 -16.41 5.46
C GLU A 10 2.01 -15.81 4.09
N ASN A 11 3.20 -16.06 3.54
CA ASN A 11 3.56 -15.66 2.17
C ASN A 11 3.18 -16.77 1.20
N SER A 12 1.89 -16.86 0.87
CA SER A 12 1.28 -17.97 0.11
C SER A 12 1.19 -17.73 -1.41
N PHE A 13 1.76 -16.64 -1.94
CA PHE A 13 1.69 -16.39 -3.38
C PHE A 13 2.54 -17.41 -4.16
N SER A 14 1.86 -18.39 -4.76
CA SER A 14 2.43 -19.51 -5.54
C SER A 14 2.12 -19.45 -7.05
N GLN A 15 1.30 -18.51 -7.50
CA GLN A 15 0.89 -18.42 -8.91
C GLN A 15 1.92 -17.68 -9.77
N ASN A 16 2.15 -18.16 -10.99
CA ASN A 16 2.89 -17.39 -12.00
C ASN A 16 1.97 -16.31 -12.57
N THR A 17 2.21 -15.03 -12.24
CA THR A 17 1.53 -13.91 -12.91
C THR A 17 2.32 -13.49 -14.14
N ASN A 18 1.62 -13.02 -15.17
CA ASN A 18 2.28 -12.30 -16.27
C ASN A 18 2.63 -10.85 -15.91
N LEU A 19 2.24 -10.38 -14.72
CA LEU A 19 2.50 -9.03 -14.25
C LEU A 19 3.97 -8.87 -13.85
N ASN A 20 4.62 -7.81 -14.34
CA ASN A 20 6.01 -7.48 -14.01
C ASN A 20 6.10 -6.75 -12.65
N ILE A 21 5.62 -7.40 -11.58
CA ILE A 21 5.52 -6.84 -10.21
C ILE A 21 6.40 -7.66 -9.27
N ASP A 22 7.09 -6.98 -8.33
CA ASP A 22 7.89 -7.67 -7.31
C ASP A 22 7.03 -8.62 -6.46
N ARG A 23 7.54 -9.82 -6.21
CA ARG A 23 6.81 -10.87 -5.48
C ARG A 23 6.37 -10.44 -4.08
N ASP A 24 7.15 -9.59 -3.42
CA ASP A 24 6.79 -9.09 -2.09
C ASP A 24 5.57 -8.17 -2.16
N ILE A 25 5.45 -7.36 -3.23
CA ILE A 25 4.27 -6.51 -3.47
C ILE A 25 3.04 -7.38 -3.75
N LEU A 26 3.19 -8.47 -4.52
CA LEU A 26 2.12 -9.43 -4.73
C LEU A 26 1.69 -10.12 -3.42
N ASN A 27 2.63 -10.54 -2.58
CA ASN A 27 2.33 -11.08 -1.24
C ASN A 27 1.57 -10.07 -0.38
N LEU A 28 1.98 -8.80 -0.39
CA LEU A 28 1.28 -7.73 0.34
C LEU A 28 -0.16 -7.56 -0.12
N LEU A 29 -0.42 -7.59 -1.43
CA LEU A 29 -1.76 -7.50 -2.01
C LEU A 29 -2.60 -8.74 -1.68
N TYR A 30 -1.99 -9.93 -1.74
CA TYR A 30 -2.66 -11.20 -1.42
C TYR A 30 -3.11 -11.25 0.05
N ASN A 31 -2.26 -10.75 0.95
CA ASN A 31 -2.53 -10.58 2.39
C ASN A 31 -3.57 -9.48 2.70
N ARG A 32 -4.02 -8.74 1.69
CA ARG A 32 -5.11 -7.75 1.74
C ARG A 32 -6.34 -8.22 0.95
N ASP A 33 -6.39 -9.52 0.61
CA ASP A 33 -7.46 -10.14 -0.19
C ASP A 33 -7.63 -9.58 -1.61
N ILE A 34 -6.58 -8.95 -2.15
CA ILE A 34 -6.48 -8.51 -3.54
C ILE A 34 -5.71 -9.58 -4.31
N ARG A 35 -6.43 -10.61 -4.78
CA ARG A 35 -5.86 -11.85 -5.30
C ARG A 35 -5.99 -12.04 -6.82
N ASP A 36 -6.92 -11.33 -7.43
CA ASP A 36 -7.24 -11.42 -8.85
C ASP A 36 -6.33 -10.49 -9.68
N GLU A 37 -5.86 -10.94 -10.85
CA GLU A 37 -4.93 -10.15 -11.68
C GLU A 37 -5.52 -8.80 -12.12
N GLU A 38 -6.81 -8.73 -12.44
CA GLU A 38 -7.49 -7.49 -12.81
C GLU A 38 -7.56 -6.54 -11.60
N LYS A 39 -7.92 -7.07 -10.43
CA LYS A 39 -7.93 -6.29 -9.18
C LYS A 39 -6.55 -5.76 -8.81
N ILE A 40 -5.51 -6.60 -8.92
CA ILE A 40 -4.11 -6.19 -8.69
C ILE A 40 -3.74 -5.06 -9.64
N TYR A 41 -4.04 -5.23 -10.94
CA TYR A 41 -3.75 -4.22 -11.95
C TYR A 41 -4.46 -2.89 -11.66
N LYS A 42 -5.76 -2.90 -11.35
CA LYS A 42 -6.55 -1.70 -11.01
C LYS A 42 -6.06 -1.03 -9.72
N PHE A 43 -5.65 -1.81 -8.73
CA PHE A 43 -5.18 -1.28 -7.45
C PHE A 43 -3.86 -0.50 -7.60
N ILE A 44 -2.93 -1.06 -8.38
CA ILE A 44 -1.63 -0.46 -8.69
C ILE A 44 -1.81 0.72 -9.66
N ASN A 45 -2.57 0.52 -10.74
CA ASN A 45 -2.83 1.52 -11.78
C ASN A 45 -4.18 2.22 -11.51
N THR A 46 -4.24 2.94 -10.39
CA THR A 46 -5.45 3.68 -9.99
C THR A 46 -5.81 4.73 -11.05
N SER A 47 -7.06 4.74 -11.53
CA SER A 47 -7.60 5.69 -12.50
C SER A 47 -8.94 6.25 -12.04
N LEU A 48 -9.27 7.49 -12.44
CA LEU A 48 -10.60 8.07 -12.25
C LEU A 48 -11.68 7.32 -13.04
N ASP A 49 -11.31 6.63 -14.13
CA ASP A 49 -12.22 5.80 -14.91
C ASP A 49 -12.72 4.57 -14.14
N ASN A 50 -12.05 4.23 -13.03
CA ASN A 50 -12.45 3.10 -12.18
C ASN A 50 -13.55 3.49 -11.17
N ILE A 51 -14.01 4.74 -11.13
CA ILE A 51 -15.14 5.15 -10.27
C ILE A 51 -16.41 4.50 -10.81
N HIS A 52 -17.10 3.71 -9.98
CA HIS A 52 -18.37 3.09 -10.38
C HIS A 52 -19.44 4.15 -10.68
N SER A 53 -20.40 3.79 -11.55
CA SER A 53 -21.50 4.70 -11.89
C SER A 53 -22.31 5.06 -10.63
N PRO A 54 -22.59 6.35 -10.38
CA PRO A 54 -23.40 6.76 -9.22
C PRO A 54 -24.87 6.32 -9.35
N LEU A 55 -25.35 5.98 -10.55
CA LEU A 55 -26.71 5.46 -10.76
C LEU A 55 -26.91 4.05 -10.18
N LEU A 56 -25.83 3.37 -9.77
CA LEU A 56 -25.91 2.10 -9.06
C LEU A 56 -26.29 2.28 -7.58
N LEU A 57 -26.18 3.50 -7.03
CA LEU A 57 -26.71 3.87 -5.73
C LEU A 57 -28.18 4.19 -5.86
N LYS A 58 -29.00 3.60 -4.97
CA LYS A 58 -30.43 3.74 -5.03
C LYS A 58 -30.88 5.17 -4.69
N ASP A 59 -31.92 5.64 -5.40
CA ASP A 59 -32.53 6.97 -5.31
C ASP A 59 -31.64 8.16 -5.72
N VAL A 60 -30.43 7.92 -6.24
CA VAL A 60 -29.57 9.00 -6.76
C VAL A 60 -30.22 9.69 -7.96
N ASP A 61 -30.79 8.94 -8.89
CA ASP A 61 -31.54 9.45 -10.03
C ASP A 61 -32.73 10.33 -9.59
N ARG A 62 -33.51 9.84 -8.63
CA ARG A 62 -34.65 10.55 -8.04
C ARG A 62 -34.23 11.84 -7.34
N ALA A 63 -33.11 11.83 -6.62
CA ALA A 63 -32.56 13.02 -5.98
C ALA A 63 -32.08 14.07 -7.00
N VAL A 64 -31.36 13.64 -8.04
CA VAL A 64 -30.89 14.51 -9.14
C VAL A 64 -32.06 15.21 -9.81
N GLU A 65 -33.11 14.47 -10.18
CA GLU A 65 -34.32 15.03 -10.79
C GLU A 65 -34.96 16.10 -9.90
N ARG A 66 -35.03 15.84 -8.59
CA ARG A 66 -35.61 16.78 -7.63
C ARG A 66 -34.79 18.05 -7.45
N ILE A 67 -33.46 17.93 -7.44
CA ILE A 67 -32.55 19.08 -7.37
C ILE A 67 -32.69 19.95 -8.63
N LEU A 68 -32.78 19.33 -9.81
CA LEU A 68 -32.99 20.05 -11.06
C LEU A 68 -34.36 20.75 -11.10
N GLN A 69 -35.42 20.11 -10.59
CA GLN A 69 -36.72 20.74 -10.42
C GLN A 69 -36.66 21.95 -9.47
N ALA A 70 -35.92 21.84 -8.36
CA ALA A 70 -35.73 22.96 -7.44
C ALA A 70 -35.05 24.15 -8.12
N LYS A 71 -34.03 23.86 -8.96
CA LYS A 71 -33.37 24.88 -9.79
C LYS A 71 -34.32 25.55 -10.78
N GLU A 72 -35.10 24.76 -11.53
CA GLU A 72 -36.06 25.28 -12.52
C GLU A 72 -37.14 26.15 -11.87
N ASN A 73 -37.66 25.70 -10.73
CA ASN A 73 -38.70 26.38 -9.97
C ASN A 73 -38.19 27.49 -9.05
N LYS A 74 -36.86 27.68 -8.96
CA LYS A 74 -36.20 28.63 -8.05
C LYS A 74 -36.61 28.43 -6.58
N GLU A 75 -36.69 27.17 -6.16
CA GLU A 75 -36.98 26.81 -4.79
C GLU A 75 -35.76 27.02 -3.89
N GLU A 76 -35.99 27.40 -2.63
CA GLU A 76 -34.91 27.53 -1.64
C GLU A 76 -34.40 26.15 -1.21
N VAL A 77 -33.15 25.85 -1.58
CA VAL A 77 -32.43 24.61 -1.26
C VAL A 77 -31.53 24.84 -0.05
N TRP A 78 -31.60 23.95 0.92
CA TRP A 78 -30.77 23.93 2.11
C TRP A 78 -29.88 22.68 2.14
N ILE A 79 -28.68 22.83 2.68
CA ILE A 79 -27.78 21.73 3.01
C ILE A 79 -27.76 21.60 4.54
N TYR A 80 -28.00 20.41 5.06
CA TYR A 80 -27.91 20.14 6.50
C TYR A 80 -26.73 19.20 6.74
N GLY A 81 -25.66 19.68 7.36
CA GLY A 81 -24.44 18.89 7.61
C GLY A 81 -24.23 18.54 9.08
N ASP A 82 -23.13 17.84 9.34
CA ASP A 82 -22.61 17.59 10.68
C ASP A 82 -21.41 18.50 11.03
N TYR A 83 -21.07 18.59 12.32
CA TYR A 83 -20.02 19.45 12.86
C TYR A 83 -18.61 18.88 12.76
N ASP A 84 -18.44 17.61 12.37
CA ASP A 84 -17.12 17.01 12.17
C ASP A 84 -16.57 17.31 10.76
N VAL A 85 -15.34 16.84 10.48
CA VAL A 85 -14.67 17.19 9.22
C VAL A 85 -15.36 16.59 8.01
N ASP A 86 -15.98 15.42 8.13
CA ASP A 86 -16.69 14.79 7.02
C ASP A 86 -17.98 15.56 6.72
N GLY A 87 -18.76 15.92 7.74
CA GLY A 87 -19.92 16.81 7.61
C GLY A 87 -19.58 18.21 7.07
N ILE A 88 -18.50 18.83 7.56
CA ILE A 88 -18.00 20.13 7.09
C ILE A 88 -17.64 20.05 5.60
N THR A 89 -16.82 19.07 5.21
CA THR A 89 -16.35 18.93 3.82
C THR A 89 -17.48 18.55 2.87
N SER A 90 -18.42 17.71 3.31
CA SER A 90 -19.64 17.38 2.57
C SER A 90 -20.51 18.61 2.32
N THR A 91 -20.68 19.45 3.35
CA THR A 91 -21.44 20.70 3.26
C THR A 91 -20.80 21.66 2.28
N SER A 92 -19.48 21.87 2.39
CA SER A 92 -18.71 22.72 1.48
C SER A 92 -18.76 22.23 0.03
N LEU A 93 -18.61 20.92 -0.19
CA LEU A 93 -18.72 20.28 -1.50
C LEU A 93 -20.08 20.58 -2.16
N CYS A 94 -21.17 20.24 -1.48
CA CYS A 94 -22.51 20.45 -1.98
C CYS A 94 -22.79 21.95 -2.22
N TYR A 95 -22.36 22.82 -1.31
CA TYR A 95 -22.55 24.26 -1.45
C TYR A 95 -21.89 24.80 -2.73
N LEU A 96 -20.62 24.45 -2.94
CA LEU A 96 -19.84 24.91 -4.09
C LEU A 96 -20.40 24.35 -5.40
N ALA A 97 -20.71 23.05 -5.44
CA ALA A 97 -21.20 22.39 -6.64
C ALA A 97 -22.60 22.87 -7.05
N LEU A 98 -23.52 23.06 -6.09
CA LEU A 98 -24.87 23.57 -6.36
C LEU A 98 -24.82 25.06 -6.79
N SER A 99 -23.93 25.85 -6.16
CA SER A 99 -23.65 27.24 -6.55
C SER A 99 -23.23 27.36 -8.00
N GLU A 100 -22.36 26.45 -8.45
CA GLU A 100 -21.82 26.44 -9.80
C GLU A 100 -22.89 26.16 -10.87
N ILE A 101 -23.88 25.34 -10.54
CA ILE A 101 -24.99 25.05 -11.46
C ILE A 101 -26.15 26.06 -11.33
N GLY A 102 -25.97 27.14 -10.58
CA GLY A 102 -26.92 28.26 -10.49
C GLY A 102 -28.00 28.13 -9.42
N ILE A 103 -27.82 27.25 -8.43
CA ILE A 103 -28.64 27.22 -7.20
C ILE A 103 -27.90 28.07 -6.16
N THR A 104 -28.57 28.89 -5.36
CA THR A 104 -27.92 29.58 -4.23
C THR A 104 -28.31 28.88 -2.93
N PRO A 105 -27.63 27.77 -2.57
CA PRO A 105 -28.01 27.02 -1.39
C PRO A 105 -27.69 27.81 -0.12
N ARG A 106 -28.48 27.56 0.93
CA ARG A 106 -28.11 27.90 2.32
C ARG A 106 -27.65 26.62 3.02
N TYR A 107 -26.97 26.74 4.15
CA TYR A 107 -26.59 25.57 4.94
C TYR A 107 -26.86 25.77 6.42
N TYR A 108 -27.02 24.65 7.12
CA TYR A 108 -27.17 24.56 8.56
C TYR A 108 -26.21 23.50 9.09
N ILE A 109 -25.48 23.84 10.16
CA ILE A 109 -24.61 22.93 10.90
C ILE A 109 -25.03 23.02 12.37
N PRO A 110 -25.42 21.91 13.01
CA PRO A 110 -25.82 21.91 14.40
C PRO A 110 -24.62 22.21 15.32
N LEU A 111 -24.87 22.85 16.47
CA LEU A 111 -23.89 22.91 17.53
C LEU A 111 -23.76 21.55 18.21
N ARG A 112 -22.60 21.26 18.78
CA ARG A 112 -22.36 19.97 19.46
C ARG A 112 -23.31 19.71 20.64
N ASP A 113 -23.73 20.78 21.32
CA ASP A 113 -24.68 20.72 22.44
C ASP A 113 -26.12 20.43 21.99
N GLU A 114 -26.46 20.70 20.73
CA GLU A 114 -27.74 20.32 20.13
C GLU A 114 -27.81 18.79 19.85
N GLY A 115 -26.68 18.10 19.95
CA GLY A 115 -26.55 16.68 19.67
C GLY A 115 -26.26 16.39 18.20
N TYR A 116 -26.07 15.11 17.90
CA TYR A 116 -25.79 14.62 16.55
C TYR A 116 -27.09 14.42 15.75
N GLY A 117 -27.10 14.85 14.49
CA GLY A 117 -28.18 14.62 13.53
C GLY A 117 -29.19 15.76 13.41
N LEU A 118 -30.34 15.47 12.79
CA LEU A 118 -31.42 16.43 12.60
C LEU A 118 -32.11 16.71 13.93
N ASN A 119 -32.60 17.95 14.10
CA ASN A 119 -33.50 18.32 15.17
C ASN A 119 -34.71 19.11 14.63
N LYS A 120 -35.80 19.15 15.38
CA LYS A 120 -37.07 19.73 14.93
C LYS A 120 -37.00 21.26 14.87
N GLU A 121 -36.29 21.87 15.80
CA GLU A 121 -36.07 23.30 15.90
C GLU A 121 -35.37 23.86 14.65
N ALA A 122 -34.39 23.11 14.11
CA ALA A 122 -33.71 23.44 12.87
C ALA A 122 -34.65 23.30 11.66
N MET A 123 -35.54 22.32 11.64
CA MET A 123 -36.55 22.19 10.57
C MET A 123 -37.53 23.38 10.58
N ASP A 124 -37.98 23.80 11.77
CA ASP A 124 -38.82 25.00 11.93
C ASP A 124 -38.09 26.25 11.45
N TYR A 125 -36.81 26.40 11.83
CA TYR A 125 -35.97 27.50 11.38
C TYR A 125 -35.83 27.52 9.85
N ILE A 126 -35.43 26.41 9.23
CA ILE A 126 -35.27 26.30 7.77
C ILE A 126 -36.59 26.62 7.05
N LYS A 127 -37.71 26.10 7.57
CA LYS A 127 -39.04 26.40 7.03
C LYS A 127 -39.37 27.88 7.13
N SER A 128 -39.08 28.52 8.26
CA SER A 128 -39.32 29.96 8.48
C SER A 128 -38.51 30.83 7.51
N GLN A 129 -37.37 30.34 7.05
CA GLN A 129 -36.52 30.99 6.06
C GLN A 129 -36.93 30.70 4.61
N GLY A 130 -38.06 30.03 4.39
CA GLY A 130 -38.59 29.70 3.06
C GLY A 130 -38.06 28.41 2.46
N GLY A 131 -37.32 27.60 3.23
CA GLY A 131 -36.77 26.33 2.76
C GLY A 131 -37.83 25.40 2.18
N LYS A 132 -37.48 24.70 1.10
CA LYS A 132 -38.36 23.77 0.40
C LYS A 132 -37.72 22.39 0.22
N VAL A 133 -36.46 22.34 -0.16
CA VAL A 133 -35.66 21.10 -0.30
C VAL A 133 -34.51 21.16 0.68
N ILE A 134 -34.28 20.08 1.41
CA ILE A 134 -33.13 19.93 2.30
C ILE A 134 -32.32 18.72 1.84
N ILE A 135 -31.04 18.91 1.57
CA ILE A 135 -30.08 17.84 1.31
C ILE A 135 -29.29 17.65 2.60
N THR A 136 -29.54 16.55 3.31
CA THR A 136 -28.71 16.20 4.46
C THR A 136 -27.42 15.57 3.94
N VAL A 137 -26.30 15.89 4.57
CA VAL A 137 -25.00 15.32 4.25
C VAL A 137 -24.36 14.79 5.54
N ASP A 138 -23.84 13.57 5.46
CA ASP A 138 -23.20 12.88 6.58
C ASP A 138 -24.10 12.67 7.82
N CYS A 139 -25.41 12.76 7.61
CA CYS A 139 -26.41 12.55 8.65
C CYS A 139 -27.79 12.29 8.04
N GLY A 140 -28.72 11.83 8.88
CA GLY A 140 -30.15 11.73 8.56
C GLY A 140 -30.68 10.31 8.41
N ILE A 141 -29.84 9.29 8.25
CA ILE A 141 -30.31 7.90 8.07
C ILE A 141 -31.13 7.38 9.26
N SER A 142 -30.81 7.84 10.47
CA SER A 142 -31.52 7.47 11.70
C SER A 142 -32.61 8.45 12.13
N ALA A 143 -32.78 9.59 11.43
CA ALA A 143 -33.62 10.71 11.82
C ALA A 143 -35.09 10.54 11.39
N HIS A 144 -35.68 9.38 11.67
CA HIS A 144 -37.04 9.04 11.22
C HIS A 144 -38.09 10.05 11.73
N PRO A 145 -38.18 10.34 13.05
CA PRO A 145 -39.18 11.28 13.57
C PRO A 145 -38.99 12.71 13.06
N GLU A 146 -37.75 13.13 12.86
CA GLU A 146 -37.42 14.48 12.39
C GLU A 146 -37.76 14.64 10.91
N ILE A 147 -37.52 13.62 10.09
CA ILE A 147 -37.89 13.61 8.67
C ILE A 147 -39.42 13.54 8.50
N GLU A 148 -40.13 12.76 9.32
CA GLU A 148 -41.60 12.78 9.36
C GLU A 148 -42.14 14.18 9.71
N TYR A 149 -41.52 14.82 10.71
CA TYR A 149 -41.88 16.19 11.09
C TYR A 149 -41.62 17.18 9.95
N ALA A 150 -40.45 17.13 9.31
CA ALA A 150 -40.11 17.98 8.18
C ALA A 150 -41.10 17.81 7.01
N ASN A 151 -41.48 16.57 6.70
CA ASN A 151 -42.50 16.26 5.70
C ASN A 151 -43.86 16.90 6.05
N SER A 152 -44.24 16.90 7.33
CA SER A 152 -45.49 17.55 7.79
C SER A 152 -45.48 19.07 7.60
N LEU A 153 -44.29 19.69 7.57
CA LEU A 153 -44.07 21.10 7.25
C LEU A 153 -43.99 21.36 5.73
N GLY A 154 -44.09 20.31 4.90
CA GLY A 154 -43.96 20.37 3.45
C GLY A 154 -42.53 20.59 2.95
N LEU A 155 -41.54 20.29 3.78
CA LEU A 155 -40.13 20.21 3.41
C LEU A 155 -39.87 18.83 2.77
N GLU A 156 -39.10 18.80 1.69
CA GLU A 156 -38.69 17.55 1.05
C GLU A 156 -37.22 17.27 1.36
N ILE A 157 -36.98 16.16 2.05
CA ILE A 157 -35.63 15.77 2.49
C ILE A 157 -35.00 14.80 1.49
N ILE A 158 -33.78 15.09 1.06
CA ILE A 158 -32.89 14.17 0.34
C ILE A 158 -31.78 13.81 1.33
N VAL A 159 -31.68 12.54 1.71
CA VAL A 159 -30.66 12.08 2.65
C VAL A 159 -29.43 11.60 1.88
N THR A 160 -28.25 12.15 2.15
CA THR A 160 -26.96 11.53 1.79
C THR A 160 -26.18 11.19 3.05
N ASP A 161 -25.97 9.90 3.30
CA ASP A 161 -25.41 9.42 4.55
C ASP A 161 -24.68 8.09 4.33
N HIS A 162 -23.78 7.73 5.24
CA HIS A 162 -22.97 6.50 5.19
C HIS A 162 -23.04 5.68 6.50
N HIS A 163 -23.72 6.19 7.53
CA HIS A 163 -23.90 5.51 8.81
C HIS A 163 -24.71 4.21 8.69
N GLU A 164 -24.64 3.37 9.72
CA GLU A 164 -25.34 2.07 9.77
C GLU A 164 -26.87 2.24 9.74
N ILE A 165 -27.54 1.38 8.96
CA ILE A 165 -29.00 1.41 8.79
C ILE A 165 -29.64 0.45 9.80
N ASN A 166 -30.07 0.97 10.95
CA ASN A 166 -30.63 0.13 12.03
C ASN A 166 -32.16 -0.05 11.98
N ASN A 167 -32.90 0.94 11.49
CA ASN A 167 -34.37 0.97 11.53
C ASN A 167 -35.02 1.07 10.14
N GLY A 168 -34.30 0.61 9.10
CA GLY A 168 -34.70 0.83 7.71
C GLY A 168 -34.52 2.29 7.28
N ASN A 169 -34.98 2.60 6.06
CA ASN A 169 -34.83 3.93 5.48
C ASN A 169 -35.87 4.90 6.08
N PRO A 170 -35.47 6.14 6.42
CA PRO A 170 -36.42 7.16 6.87
C PRO A 170 -37.37 7.54 5.72
N PRO A 171 -38.54 8.13 6.03
CA PRO A 171 -39.54 8.49 5.03
C PRO A 171 -39.16 9.78 4.25
N ALA A 172 -37.94 9.85 3.75
CA ALA A 172 -37.42 10.99 2.98
C ALA A 172 -37.88 10.93 1.50
N TYR A 173 -37.73 12.04 0.78
CA TYR A 173 -37.95 12.06 -0.67
C TYR A 173 -36.94 11.15 -1.39
N ALA A 174 -35.69 11.13 -0.98
CA ALA A 174 -34.68 10.19 -1.47
C ALA A 174 -33.71 9.83 -0.35
N VAL A 175 -33.21 8.59 -0.34
CA VAL A 175 -32.23 8.14 0.67
C VAL A 175 -31.03 7.51 -0.02
N ILE A 176 -29.92 8.22 -0.09
CA ILE A 176 -28.69 7.75 -0.73
C ILE A 176 -27.74 7.33 0.39
N ASN A 177 -27.55 6.01 0.53
CA ASN A 177 -26.60 5.45 1.46
C ASN A 177 -25.97 4.18 0.86
N PRO A 178 -24.63 4.04 0.85
CA PRO A 178 -23.93 2.91 0.23
C PRO A 178 -24.23 1.56 0.90
N LYS A 179 -24.68 1.56 2.16
CA LYS A 179 -25.00 0.36 2.93
C LYS A 179 -26.41 -0.18 2.71
N ARG A 180 -27.24 0.49 1.90
CA ARG A 180 -28.56 -0.04 1.51
C ARG A 180 -28.42 -1.39 0.81
N GLU A 181 -29.23 -2.35 1.22
CA GLU A 181 -29.21 -3.71 0.67
C GLU A 181 -29.73 -3.78 -0.77
N ASP A 182 -30.57 -2.82 -1.18
CA ASP A 182 -31.15 -2.73 -2.52
C ASP A 182 -30.28 -1.94 -3.52
N ASN A 183 -29.05 -1.57 -3.15
CA ASN A 183 -28.06 -0.99 -4.07
C ASN A 183 -27.51 -2.03 -5.04
N GLN A 184 -27.17 -1.57 -6.25
CA GLN A 184 -26.28 -2.31 -7.16
C GLN A 184 -24.82 -1.86 -7.00
N PHE A 185 -24.58 -0.77 -6.28
CA PHE A 185 -23.27 -0.22 -6.00
C PHE A 185 -22.46 -1.18 -5.11
N PRO A 186 -21.24 -1.59 -5.50
CA PRO A 186 -20.54 -2.69 -4.84
C PRO A 186 -19.86 -2.31 -3.53
N PHE A 187 -19.51 -1.03 -3.33
CA PHE A 187 -18.70 -0.59 -2.20
C PHE A 187 -19.52 0.08 -1.10
N LYS A 188 -19.50 -0.50 0.10
CA LYS A 188 -20.36 -0.11 1.23
C LYS A 188 -19.74 0.88 2.21
N TYR A 189 -18.44 1.16 2.07
CA TYR A 189 -17.66 1.85 3.12
C TYR A 189 -17.24 3.27 2.72
N MET A 190 -18.00 3.94 1.84
CA MET A 190 -17.72 5.34 1.52
C MET A 190 -17.85 6.23 2.76
N ALA A 191 -17.09 7.32 2.79
CA ALA A 191 -17.33 8.43 3.72
C ALA A 191 -18.64 9.17 3.38
N GLY A 192 -19.14 10.00 4.29
CA GLY A 192 -20.22 10.95 4.05
C GLY A 192 -19.93 11.87 2.86
N VAL A 193 -18.73 12.47 2.80
CA VAL A 193 -18.31 13.33 1.68
C VAL A 193 -18.19 12.56 0.37
N GLY A 194 -17.78 11.29 0.43
CA GLY A 194 -17.74 10.41 -0.73
C GLY A 194 -19.14 10.11 -1.27
N THR A 195 -20.10 9.88 -0.36
CA THR A 195 -21.51 9.66 -0.72
C THR A 195 -22.15 10.91 -1.31
N ALA A 196 -21.89 12.08 -0.71
CA ALA A 196 -22.31 13.38 -1.26
C ALA A 196 -21.67 13.64 -2.65
N PHE A 197 -20.39 13.31 -2.82
CA PHE A 197 -19.70 13.41 -4.10
C PHE A 197 -20.36 12.55 -5.18
N MET A 198 -20.85 11.34 -4.87
CA MET A 198 -21.57 10.52 -5.85
C MET A 198 -22.92 11.11 -6.28
N LEU A 199 -23.63 11.80 -5.39
CA LEU A 199 -24.82 12.58 -5.78
C LEU A 199 -24.44 13.73 -6.73
N ILE A 200 -23.40 14.49 -6.39
CA ILE A 200 -22.91 15.60 -7.23
C ILE A 200 -22.37 15.06 -8.57
N TYR A 201 -21.72 13.90 -8.58
CA TYR A 201 -21.31 13.21 -9.80
C TYR A 201 -22.53 13.01 -10.69
N ALA A 202 -23.55 12.31 -10.23
CA ALA A 202 -24.74 12.02 -11.05
C ALA A 202 -25.39 13.30 -11.58
N LEU A 203 -25.43 14.36 -10.77
CA LEU A 203 -25.94 15.66 -11.15
C LEU A 203 -25.10 16.32 -12.26
N PHE A 204 -23.77 16.31 -12.14
CA PHE A 204 -22.87 16.89 -13.15
C PHE A 204 -22.84 16.06 -14.43
N ASP A 205 -22.91 14.73 -14.33
CA ASP A 205 -23.01 13.82 -15.47
C ASP A 205 -24.30 14.06 -16.25
N LYS A 206 -25.44 14.23 -15.56
CA LYS A 206 -26.73 14.59 -16.16
C LYS A 206 -26.70 15.94 -16.89
N LEU A 207 -25.81 16.85 -16.47
CA LEU A 207 -25.61 18.16 -17.07
C LEU A 207 -24.47 18.19 -18.10
N GLU A 208 -23.87 17.05 -18.44
CA GLU A 208 -22.72 16.92 -19.35
C GLU A 208 -21.47 17.70 -18.89
N LYS A 209 -21.29 17.83 -17.57
CA LYS A 209 -20.21 18.60 -16.91
C LYS A 209 -19.27 17.75 -16.06
N LYS A 210 -19.22 16.44 -16.29
CA LYS A 210 -18.45 15.48 -15.48
C LYS A 210 -16.99 15.89 -15.24
N GLU A 211 -16.30 16.45 -16.23
CA GLU A 211 -14.89 16.86 -16.08
C GLU A 211 -14.69 18.00 -15.06
N GLU A 212 -15.70 18.86 -14.86
CA GLU A 212 -15.62 19.97 -13.89
C GLU A 212 -15.71 19.47 -12.43
N LEU A 213 -16.17 18.23 -12.22
CA LEU A 213 -16.33 17.62 -10.89
C LEU A 213 -15.00 17.33 -10.21
N TYR A 214 -13.97 16.92 -10.96
CA TYR A 214 -12.76 16.37 -10.35
C TYR A 214 -11.92 17.40 -9.58
N LYS A 215 -12.19 18.70 -9.74
CA LYS A 215 -11.56 19.78 -8.96
C LYS A 215 -11.94 19.79 -7.47
N TYR A 216 -12.99 19.04 -7.08
CA TYR A 216 -13.42 18.94 -5.69
C TYR A 216 -12.75 17.79 -4.92
N LEU A 217 -11.90 16.98 -5.58
CA LEU A 217 -11.35 15.77 -4.96
C LEU A 217 -10.45 16.05 -3.76
N ASP A 218 -9.84 17.23 -3.67
CA ASP A 218 -9.09 17.65 -2.48
C ASP A 218 -9.99 17.81 -1.23
N ILE A 219 -11.19 18.38 -1.38
CA ILE A 219 -12.22 18.45 -0.31
C ILE A 219 -12.64 17.03 0.08
N VAL A 220 -12.95 16.18 -0.92
CA VAL A 220 -13.38 14.79 -0.69
C VAL A 220 -12.31 13.98 0.05
N ALA A 221 -11.03 14.15 -0.33
CA ALA A 221 -9.92 13.48 0.33
C ALA A 221 -9.74 13.92 1.79
N ILE A 222 -9.96 15.21 2.10
CA ILE A 222 -9.89 15.71 3.48
C ILE A 222 -10.93 15.02 4.37
N GLY A 223 -12.20 15.01 3.95
CA GLY A 223 -13.29 14.35 4.71
C GLY A 223 -13.08 12.84 4.81
N THR A 224 -12.78 12.18 3.69
CA THR A 224 -12.58 10.72 3.63
C THR A 224 -11.49 10.23 4.58
N VAL A 225 -10.35 10.94 4.64
CA VAL A 225 -9.26 10.55 5.56
C VAL A 225 -9.58 10.91 7.00
N ALA A 226 -10.31 12.02 7.24
CA ALA A 226 -10.70 12.44 8.58
C ALA A 226 -11.71 11.50 9.25
N ASP A 227 -12.59 10.88 8.45
CA ASP A 227 -13.61 9.93 8.88
C ASP A 227 -13.05 8.50 9.16
N ILE A 228 -11.78 8.25 8.82
CA ILE A 228 -11.09 6.97 9.11
C ILE A 228 -11.83 5.77 8.47
N VAL A 229 -12.42 5.96 7.29
CA VAL A 229 -13.00 4.86 6.50
C VAL A 229 -11.94 4.03 5.78
N PRO A 230 -12.25 2.77 5.40
CA PRO A 230 -11.35 1.96 4.59
C PRO A 230 -10.94 2.67 3.30
N LEU A 231 -9.63 2.84 3.08
CA LEU A 231 -9.05 3.41 1.86
C LEU A 231 -8.92 2.34 0.77
N LEU A 232 -10.07 1.84 0.34
CA LEU A 232 -10.26 0.87 -0.74
C LEU A 232 -11.23 1.47 -1.77
N GLU A 233 -11.29 0.88 -2.97
CA GLU A 233 -12.21 1.25 -4.06
C GLU A 233 -12.33 2.79 -4.26
N GLU A 234 -13.54 3.37 -4.19
CA GLU A 234 -13.79 4.80 -4.38
C GLU A 234 -13.01 5.68 -3.41
N ASN A 235 -12.98 5.34 -2.12
CA ASN A 235 -12.25 6.12 -1.11
C ASN A 235 -10.76 6.20 -1.44
N ARG A 236 -10.18 5.11 -1.95
CA ARG A 236 -8.78 5.08 -2.42
C ARG A 236 -8.58 6.01 -3.61
N ILE A 237 -9.49 5.95 -4.60
CA ILE A 237 -9.42 6.79 -5.81
C ILE A 237 -9.51 8.27 -5.40
N PHE A 238 -10.54 8.65 -4.64
CA PHE A 238 -10.76 10.03 -4.22
C PHE A 238 -9.59 10.57 -3.40
N THR A 239 -9.10 9.78 -2.44
CA THR A 239 -7.99 10.17 -1.58
C THR A 239 -6.69 10.33 -2.38
N LYS A 240 -6.39 9.41 -3.31
CA LYS A 240 -5.16 9.47 -4.13
C LYS A 240 -5.10 10.74 -4.97
N PHE A 241 -6.14 11.00 -5.76
CA PHE A 241 -6.18 12.16 -6.64
C PHE A 241 -6.40 13.48 -5.87
N GLY A 242 -7.15 13.45 -4.76
CA GLY A 242 -7.33 14.62 -3.90
C GLY A 242 -6.04 15.05 -3.18
N MET A 243 -5.24 14.11 -2.68
CA MET A 243 -3.91 14.41 -2.11
C MET A 243 -2.97 15.07 -3.13
N GLU A 244 -2.99 14.60 -4.38
CA GLU A 244 -2.21 15.20 -5.47
C GLU A 244 -2.67 16.64 -5.77
N GLN A 245 -3.96 16.95 -5.59
CA GLN A 245 -4.52 18.28 -5.79
C GLN A 245 -4.27 19.26 -4.65
N LEU A 246 -4.08 18.81 -3.40
CA LEU A 246 -3.89 19.71 -2.24
C LEU A 246 -2.79 20.76 -2.43
N ASN A 247 -1.68 20.42 -3.09
CA ASN A 247 -0.59 21.35 -3.36
C ASN A 247 -0.96 22.49 -4.35
N LYS A 248 -2.01 22.28 -5.15
CA LYS A 248 -2.51 23.14 -6.22
C LYS A 248 -4.00 23.43 -6.02
N SER A 249 -4.49 23.32 -4.78
CA SER A 249 -5.91 23.48 -4.47
C SER A 249 -6.47 24.77 -5.05
N HIS A 250 -7.64 24.67 -5.70
CA HIS A 250 -8.35 25.79 -6.28
C HIS A 250 -9.05 26.65 -5.23
N TRP A 251 -9.23 26.12 -4.01
CA TRP A 251 -9.93 26.78 -2.92
C TRP A 251 -8.98 27.73 -2.20
N LEU A 252 -9.30 29.03 -2.20
CA LEU A 252 -8.42 30.06 -1.65
C LEU A 252 -8.05 29.77 -0.19
N GLY A 253 -9.05 29.47 0.64
CA GLY A 253 -8.84 29.15 2.06
C GLY A 253 -7.93 27.95 2.29
N ILE A 254 -8.11 26.86 1.52
CA ILE A 254 -7.28 25.65 1.64
C ILE A 254 -5.85 25.91 1.14
N SER A 255 -5.69 26.58 0.00
CA SER A 255 -4.37 26.99 -0.50
C SER A 255 -3.62 27.84 0.52
N MET A 256 -4.31 28.80 1.17
CA MET A 256 -3.72 29.65 2.20
C MET A 256 -3.38 28.88 3.48
N LEU A 257 -4.26 27.97 3.93
CA LEU A 257 -4.02 27.14 5.11
C LEU A 257 -2.77 26.27 4.90
N ILE A 258 -2.70 25.55 3.77
CA ILE A 258 -1.58 24.68 3.40
C ILE A 258 -0.25 25.44 3.39
N LYS A 259 -0.22 26.61 2.76
CA LYS A 259 0.97 27.50 2.73
C LYS A 259 1.44 27.92 4.12
N LYS A 260 0.52 28.05 5.07
CA LYS A 260 0.82 28.52 6.42
C LYS A 260 1.34 27.40 7.33
N ILE A 261 0.86 26.17 7.16
CA ILE A 261 1.22 25.04 8.03
C ILE A 261 2.35 24.17 7.49
N PHE A 262 2.68 24.27 6.19
CA PHE A 262 3.78 23.53 5.56
C PHE A 262 4.78 24.49 4.91
N GLU A 263 6.00 24.56 5.45
CA GLU A 263 7.08 25.36 4.87
C GLU A 263 7.48 24.87 3.46
N ASP A 264 7.41 23.55 3.23
CA ASP A 264 7.77 22.87 1.99
C ASP A 264 6.60 22.68 1.00
N TYR A 265 5.47 23.39 1.20
CA TYR A 265 4.21 23.13 0.47
C TYR A 265 4.33 23.05 -1.06
N LYS A 266 5.29 23.74 -1.68
CA LYS A 266 5.48 23.76 -3.14
C LYS A 266 6.00 22.43 -3.70
N THR A 267 6.82 21.73 -2.93
CA THR A 267 7.51 20.50 -3.35
C THR A 267 7.03 19.27 -2.57
N LYS A 268 6.20 19.49 -1.53
CA LYS A 268 5.62 18.45 -0.70
C LYS A 268 4.72 17.52 -1.50
N LYS A 269 4.94 16.22 -1.32
CA LYS A 269 3.99 15.17 -1.68
C LYS A 269 3.13 14.87 -0.45
N PHE A 270 1.86 15.26 -0.50
CA PHE A 270 0.92 15.00 0.58
C PHE A 270 0.64 13.50 0.71
N ASN A 271 0.53 13.05 1.95
CA ASN A 271 0.08 11.70 2.28
C ASN A 271 -1.06 11.78 3.31
N THR A 272 -1.63 10.62 3.62
CA THR A 272 -2.75 10.51 4.57
C THR A 272 -2.38 10.93 5.99
N TYR A 273 -1.11 10.90 6.38
CA TYR A 273 -0.68 11.45 7.66
C TYR A 273 -0.80 12.97 7.69
N ASP A 274 -0.40 13.66 6.61
CA ASP A 274 -0.56 15.11 6.51
C ASP A 274 -2.03 15.51 6.63
N ILE A 275 -2.94 14.76 6.01
CA ILE A 275 -4.38 15.02 6.14
C ILE A 275 -4.87 14.66 7.55
N GLY A 276 -4.74 13.40 7.98
CA GLY A 276 -5.39 12.88 9.19
C GLY A 276 -4.80 13.43 10.51
N PHE A 277 -3.52 13.82 10.53
CA PHE A 277 -2.84 14.25 11.77
C PHE A 277 -2.47 15.74 11.80
N ILE A 278 -2.52 16.44 10.66
CA ILE A 278 -2.17 17.88 10.61
C ILE A 278 -3.36 18.71 10.14
N ILE A 279 -3.93 18.41 8.96
CA ILE A 279 -5.01 19.21 8.37
C ILE A 279 -6.35 18.98 9.08
N ALA A 280 -6.83 17.73 9.13
CA ALA A 280 -8.12 17.38 9.73
C ALA A 280 -8.25 17.81 11.21
N PRO A 281 -7.21 17.70 12.06
CA PRO A 281 -7.28 18.21 13.44
C PRO A 281 -7.53 19.72 13.57
N ILE A 282 -7.16 20.53 12.57
CA ILE A 282 -7.42 21.98 12.58
C ILE A 282 -8.93 22.24 12.45
N PHE A 283 -9.60 21.55 11.53
CA PHE A 283 -11.04 21.65 11.34
C PHE A 283 -11.82 21.01 12.50
N ASN A 284 -11.37 19.83 12.96
CA ASN A 284 -11.95 19.14 14.12
C ASN A 284 -11.87 19.97 15.42
N ALA A 285 -10.88 20.84 15.56
CA ALA A 285 -10.78 21.70 16.75
C ALA A 285 -11.95 22.70 16.82
N ALA A 286 -12.40 23.22 15.68
CA ALA A 286 -13.56 24.11 15.62
C ALA A 286 -14.82 23.40 16.12
N GLY A 287 -15.18 22.23 15.59
CA GLY A 287 -16.34 21.48 16.06
C GLY A 287 -16.24 20.96 17.51
N ARG A 288 -15.05 20.99 18.14
CA ARG A 288 -14.84 20.56 19.53
C ARG A 288 -14.89 21.68 20.56
N LEU A 289 -14.54 22.90 20.15
CA LEU A 289 -14.37 24.04 21.04
C LEU A 289 -15.33 25.20 20.73
N GLU A 290 -15.75 25.38 19.46
CA GLU A 290 -16.50 26.55 18.99
C GLU A 290 -17.51 26.20 17.85
N ASP A 291 -17.93 27.19 17.05
CA ASP A 291 -18.90 27.03 15.95
C ASP A 291 -18.23 26.45 14.67
N ALA A 292 -18.64 25.23 14.29
CA ALA A 292 -18.15 24.52 13.11
C ALA A 292 -18.43 25.27 11.78
N LYS A 293 -19.34 26.25 11.73
CA LYS A 293 -19.63 27.04 10.52
C LYS A 293 -18.40 27.75 9.96
N ARG A 294 -17.48 28.21 10.82
CA ARG A 294 -16.24 28.88 10.41
C ARG A 294 -15.36 27.97 9.55
N ALA A 295 -15.38 26.65 9.81
CA ALA A 295 -14.67 25.69 9.00
C ALA A 295 -15.25 25.60 7.57
N VAL A 296 -16.58 25.55 7.42
CA VAL A 296 -17.24 25.56 6.11
C VAL A 296 -16.98 26.86 5.36
N GLU A 297 -17.03 28.01 6.05
CA GLU A 297 -16.72 29.33 5.49
C GLU A 297 -15.33 29.35 4.85
N LEU A 298 -14.32 28.74 5.48
CA LEU A 298 -12.96 28.70 4.90
C LEU A 298 -12.92 28.01 3.53
N PHE A 299 -13.68 26.94 3.33
CA PHE A 299 -13.71 26.22 2.06
C PHE A 299 -14.38 27.02 0.94
N ILE A 300 -15.36 27.87 1.28
CA ILE A 300 -16.22 28.56 0.29
C ILE A 300 -15.83 30.03 0.07
N GLU A 301 -15.04 30.61 0.97
CA GLU A 301 -14.63 32.02 0.95
C GLU A 301 -13.65 32.34 -0.21
N LYS A 302 -13.80 33.54 -0.75
CA LYS A 302 -13.04 34.08 -1.89
C LYS A 302 -12.24 35.33 -1.53
N ASP A 303 -12.47 35.93 -0.35
CA ASP A 303 -11.71 37.05 0.17
C ASP A 303 -10.50 36.59 1.00
N HIS A 304 -9.33 37.13 0.66
CA HIS A 304 -8.05 36.76 1.26
C HIS A 304 -7.92 37.24 2.72
N ARG A 305 -8.54 38.36 3.11
CA ARG A 305 -8.52 38.85 4.49
C ARG A 305 -9.40 37.97 5.36
N VAL A 306 -10.62 37.68 4.90
CA VAL A 306 -11.56 36.81 5.62
C VAL A 306 -10.96 35.40 5.80
N CYS A 307 -10.38 34.83 4.75
CA CYS A 307 -9.66 33.55 4.85
C CYS A 307 -8.54 33.60 5.90
N SER A 308 -7.75 34.68 5.94
CA SER A 308 -6.65 34.81 6.91
C SER A 308 -7.16 34.88 8.35
N GLU A 309 -8.28 35.55 8.58
CA GLU A 309 -8.91 35.64 9.90
C GLU A 309 -9.40 34.26 10.35
N ILE A 310 -10.16 33.56 9.50
CA ILE A 310 -10.63 32.20 9.77
C ILE A 310 -9.46 31.26 10.06
N ILE A 311 -8.39 31.29 9.25
CA ILE A 311 -7.23 30.43 9.44
C ILE A 311 -6.54 30.71 10.78
N ASN A 312 -6.44 31.96 11.22
CA ASN A 312 -5.87 32.28 12.52
C ASN A 312 -6.70 31.69 13.66
N GLU A 313 -8.02 31.84 13.58
CA GLU A 313 -8.98 31.31 14.54
C GLU A 313 -8.88 29.78 14.65
N LEU A 314 -8.97 29.06 13.52
CA LEU A 314 -8.86 27.60 13.51
C LEU A 314 -7.52 27.08 14.05
N LEU A 315 -6.42 27.79 13.77
CA LEU A 315 -5.09 27.42 14.30
C LEU A 315 -4.98 27.66 15.80
N ASN A 316 -5.58 28.74 16.31
CA ASN A 316 -5.63 29.00 17.75
C ASN A 316 -6.45 27.92 18.46
N ASN A 317 -7.63 27.58 17.94
CA ASN A 317 -8.49 26.53 18.50
C ASN A 317 -7.77 25.17 18.53
N ASN A 318 -7.03 24.84 17.46
CA ASN A 318 -6.22 23.61 17.45
C ASN A 318 -5.07 23.64 18.47
N THR A 319 -4.48 24.80 18.73
CA THR A 319 -3.42 24.99 19.72
C THR A 319 -3.97 24.80 21.13
N GLU A 320 -5.07 25.49 21.47
CA GLU A 320 -5.77 25.35 22.75
C GLU A 320 -6.21 23.89 22.99
N ARG A 321 -6.78 23.24 21.98
CA ARG A 321 -7.13 21.81 22.05
C ARG A 321 -5.92 20.93 22.38
N LYS A 322 -4.73 21.23 21.82
CA LYS A 322 -3.50 20.47 22.12
C LYS A 322 -3.04 20.69 23.56
N GLU A 323 -3.10 21.92 24.06
CA GLU A 323 -2.74 22.27 25.44
C GLU A 323 -3.66 21.57 26.45
N ILE A 324 -4.98 21.60 26.24
CA ILE A 324 -5.96 20.87 27.05
C ILE A 324 -5.67 19.36 27.02
N GLN A 325 -5.37 18.81 25.84
CA GLN A 325 -5.06 17.39 25.68
C GLN A 325 -3.80 16.97 26.45
N GLU A 326 -2.75 17.79 26.40
CA GLU A 326 -1.49 17.55 27.11
C GLU A 326 -1.71 17.61 28.64
N MET A 327 -2.42 18.63 29.13
CA MET A 327 -2.80 18.74 30.53
C MET A 327 -3.58 17.52 31.03
N ILE A 328 -4.61 17.07 30.29
CA ILE A 328 -5.41 15.90 30.68
C ILE A 328 -4.54 14.63 30.67
N LEU A 329 -3.68 14.47 29.66
CA LEU A 329 -2.79 13.31 29.57
C LEU A 329 -1.82 13.24 30.75
N GLU A 330 -1.17 14.35 31.10
CA GLU A 330 -0.24 14.41 32.24
C GLU A 330 -0.92 14.05 33.57
N ARG A 331 -2.09 14.65 33.84
CA ARG A 331 -2.88 14.35 35.06
C ARG A 331 -3.35 12.90 35.10
N ALA A 332 -3.81 12.37 33.97
CA ALA A 332 -4.24 10.99 33.88
C ALA A 332 -3.08 10.01 34.09
N LEU A 333 -1.92 10.25 33.48
CA LEU A 333 -0.71 9.44 33.72
C LEU A 333 -0.26 9.50 35.18
N PHE A 334 -0.27 10.68 35.79
CA PHE A 334 0.07 10.84 37.21
C PHE A 334 -0.85 10.02 38.13
N LYS A 335 -2.17 10.02 37.87
CA LYS A 335 -3.12 9.16 38.60
C LYS A 335 -2.87 7.69 38.38
N ILE A 336 -2.69 7.25 37.13
CA ILE A 336 -2.45 5.84 36.80
C ILE A 336 -1.24 5.29 37.55
N GLU A 337 -0.15 6.07 37.61
CA GLU A 337 1.09 5.69 38.30
C GLU A 337 0.93 5.74 39.83
N ASN A 338 0.39 6.82 40.38
CA ASN A 338 0.29 7.00 41.85
C ASN A 338 -0.73 6.07 42.51
N GLU A 339 -1.87 5.84 41.86
CA GLU A 339 -2.93 4.97 42.36
C GLU A 339 -2.71 3.51 41.92
N LYS A 340 -1.65 3.24 41.16
CA LYS A 340 -1.30 1.92 40.60
C LYS A 340 -2.40 1.30 39.75
N LEU A 341 -3.17 2.12 39.04
CA LEU A 341 -4.21 1.65 38.12
C LEU A 341 -3.62 0.81 36.98
N PHE A 342 -2.31 0.92 36.70
CA PHE A 342 -1.64 0.04 35.74
C PHE A 342 -1.68 -1.44 36.15
N GLU A 343 -2.05 -1.80 37.38
CA GLU A 343 -2.28 -3.19 37.81
C GLU A 343 -3.68 -3.69 37.40
N ASP A 344 -4.63 -2.80 37.16
CA ASP A 344 -6.01 -3.11 36.79
C ASP A 344 -6.14 -3.61 35.34
N SER A 345 -7.23 -4.31 35.05
CA SER A 345 -7.51 -4.80 33.68
C SER A 345 -8.05 -3.70 32.77
N VAL A 346 -8.73 -2.70 33.35
CA VAL A 346 -9.28 -1.52 32.67
C VAL A 346 -8.82 -0.28 33.41
N LEU A 347 -8.19 0.65 32.70
CA LEU A 347 -7.76 1.93 33.24
C LEU A 347 -8.95 2.88 33.29
N VAL A 348 -9.42 3.21 34.49
CA VAL A 348 -10.55 4.14 34.68
C VAL A 348 -10.04 5.38 35.41
N VAL A 349 -10.05 6.53 34.73
CA VAL A 349 -9.60 7.80 35.29
C VAL A 349 -10.72 8.84 35.16
N ALA A 350 -11.16 9.38 36.29
CA ALA A 350 -12.15 10.45 36.34
C ALA A 350 -11.58 11.66 37.08
N GLU A 351 -11.76 12.86 36.53
CA GLU A 351 -11.28 14.09 37.16
C GLU A 351 -12.07 15.33 36.74
N GLU A 352 -12.13 16.31 37.64
CA GLU A 352 -12.65 17.65 37.36
C GLU A 352 -11.65 18.47 36.53
N GLY A 353 -12.17 19.27 35.60
CA GLY A 353 -11.37 20.08 34.68
C GLY A 353 -10.85 19.31 33.47
N PHE A 354 -11.24 18.05 33.30
CA PHE A 354 -11.12 17.37 32.00
C PHE A 354 -12.20 17.90 31.06
N HIS A 355 -11.94 17.89 29.75
CA HIS A 355 -12.88 18.40 28.75
C HIS A 355 -13.39 17.26 27.86
N HIS A 356 -14.70 17.01 27.84
CA HIS A 356 -15.35 15.92 27.09
C HIS A 356 -15.01 15.94 25.60
N GLY A 357 -14.78 17.12 25.03
CA GLY A 357 -14.30 17.26 23.65
C GLY A 357 -12.91 16.68 23.37
N VAL A 358 -12.11 16.33 24.40
CA VAL A 358 -10.70 15.93 24.29
C VAL A 358 -10.40 14.57 24.93
N ILE A 359 -11.15 14.14 25.95
CA ILE A 359 -10.91 12.90 26.72
C ILE A 359 -10.76 11.63 25.85
N GLY A 360 -11.45 11.53 24.71
CA GLY A 360 -11.32 10.38 23.82
C GLY A 360 -9.95 10.25 23.13
N ILE A 361 -9.28 11.37 22.87
CA ILE A 361 -7.92 11.37 22.31
C ILE A 361 -6.94 10.89 23.38
N VAL A 362 -7.12 11.37 24.61
CA VAL A 362 -6.29 10.97 25.76
C VAL A 362 -6.45 9.49 26.07
N ALA A 363 -7.69 8.97 26.05
CA ALA A 363 -7.96 7.54 26.23
C ALA A 363 -7.21 6.67 25.22
N SER A 364 -7.12 7.13 23.96
CA SER A 364 -6.38 6.42 22.90
C SER A 364 -4.87 6.41 23.18
N LYS A 365 -4.29 7.54 23.58
CA LYS A 365 -2.86 7.64 23.93
C LYS A 365 -2.46 6.80 25.13
N ILE A 366 -3.31 6.74 26.16
CA ILE A 366 -3.09 5.91 27.35
C ILE A 366 -3.22 4.43 26.98
N LEU A 367 -4.22 4.07 26.18
CA LEU A 367 -4.34 2.71 25.63
C LEU A 367 -3.09 2.32 24.85
N ASP A 368 -2.54 3.19 24.00
CA ASP A 368 -1.32 2.88 23.24
C ASP A 368 -0.09 2.64 24.12
N ARG A 369 0.00 3.36 25.24
CA ARG A 369 1.11 3.27 26.20
C ARG A 369 1.04 2.01 27.07
N TYR A 370 -0.13 1.70 27.63
CA TYR A 370 -0.30 0.57 28.57
C TYR A 370 -0.86 -0.70 27.92
N TYR A 371 -1.38 -0.60 26.68
CA TYR A 371 -2.12 -1.65 25.97
C TYR A 371 -3.26 -2.27 26.80
N LYS A 372 -4.08 -1.40 27.41
CA LYS A 372 -5.24 -1.78 28.21
C LYS A 372 -6.49 -1.00 27.80
N PRO A 373 -7.70 -1.57 27.89
CA PRO A 373 -8.93 -0.81 27.78
C PRO A 373 -8.89 0.39 28.72
N THR A 374 -9.21 1.57 28.20
CA THR A 374 -9.02 2.83 28.89
C THR A 374 -10.29 3.67 28.81
N ILE A 375 -10.68 4.23 29.96
CA ILE A 375 -11.86 5.06 30.13
C ILE A 375 -11.42 6.34 30.85
N ILE A 376 -11.62 7.48 30.18
CA ILE A 376 -11.33 8.81 30.73
C ILE A 376 -12.65 9.55 30.90
N MET A 377 -12.87 10.15 32.08
CA MET A 377 -14.12 10.85 32.41
C MET A 377 -13.88 12.30 32.84
N GLU A 378 -14.67 13.21 32.29
CA GLU A 378 -14.88 14.55 32.82
C GLU A 378 -15.93 14.51 33.93
N ILE A 379 -15.56 14.92 35.14
CA ILE A 379 -16.49 15.13 36.24
C ILE A 379 -17.10 16.53 36.10
N LYS A 380 -18.43 16.62 36.11
CA LYS A 380 -19.19 17.88 36.09
C LYS A 380 -19.97 18.04 37.41
N PRO A 381 -19.38 18.65 38.45
CA PRO A 381 -19.99 18.73 39.78
C PRO A 381 -21.37 19.41 39.76
N ASP A 382 -21.52 20.47 38.96
CA ASP A 382 -22.76 21.26 38.86
C ASP A 382 -23.94 20.46 38.28
N GLU A 383 -23.67 19.50 37.40
CA GLU A 383 -24.67 18.61 36.81
C GLU A 383 -24.87 17.31 37.63
N GLY A 384 -23.98 17.03 38.59
CA GLY A 384 -23.98 15.78 39.36
C GLY A 384 -23.62 14.52 38.55
N ILE A 385 -23.09 14.69 37.34
CA ILE A 385 -22.74 13.60 36.42
C ILE A 385 -21.28 13.70 35.96
N ALA A 386 -20.78 12.61 35.37
CA ALA A 386 -19.54 12.58 34.63
C ALA A 386 -19.78 12.08 33.20
N THR A 387 -19.04 12.63 32.24
CA THR A 387 -19.09 12.23 30.83
C THR A 387 -17.80 11.49 30.48
N ALA A 388 -17.91 10.30 29.90
CA ALA A 388 -16.81 9.39 29.67
C ALA A 388 -16.58 9.10 28.19
N SER A 389 -15.32 8.87 27.83
CA SER A 389 -14.94 8.27 26.55
C SER A 389 -14.06 7.05 26.77
N CYS A 390 -14.39 5.97 26.07
CA CYS A 390 -13.78 4.65 26.22
C CYS A 390 -13.01 4.28 24.96
N ARG A 391 -11.89 3.57 25.12
CA ARG A 391 -11.14 2.89 24.06
C ARG A 391 -10.80 1.48 24.50
N SER A 392 -10.83 0.54 23.58
CA SER A 392 -10.65 -0.89 23.87
C SER A 392 -9.58 -1.54 23.00
N ILE A 393 -9.08 -2.70 23.47
CA ILE A 393 -8.10 -3.53 22.77
C ILE A 393 -8.76 -4.70 22.02
N GLU A 394 -8.01 -5.33 21.12
CA GLU A 394 -8.47 -6.56 20.43
C GLU A 394 -8.76 -7.66 21.46
N GLY A 395 -9.98 -8.20 21.43
CA GLY A 395 -10.44 -9.22 22.38
C GLY A 395 -11.20 -8.69 23.61
N PHE A 396 -11.47 -7.37 23.69
CA PHE A 396 -12.38 -6.83 24.70
C PHE A 396 -13.44 -5.94 24.03
N ASN A 397 -14.70 -6.39 24.01
CA ASN A 397 -15.80 -5.60 23.46
C ASN A 397 -16.33 -4.62 24.53
N MET A 398 -16.03 -3.33 24.35
CA MET A 398 -16.43 -2.28 25.30
C MET A 398 -17.95 -2.17 25.43
N ILE A 399 -18.70 -2.19 24.31
CA ILE A 399 -20.15 -1.99 24.38
C ILE A 399 -20.88 -3.18 25.03
N GLU A 400 -20.39 -4.41 24.81
CA GLU A 400 -20.89 -5.59 25.53
C GLU A 400 -20.66 -5.47 27.03
N ALA A 401 -19.48 -5.02 27.45
CA ALA A 401 -19.19 -4.79 28.86
C ALA A 401 -20.10 -3.72 29.47
N LEU A 402 -20.32 -2.60 28.78
CA LEU A 402 -21.24 -1.56 29.26
C LEU A 402 -22.68 -2.09 29.37
N ASN A 403 -23.13 -2.93 28.43
CA ASN A 403 -24.48 -3.51 28.47
C ASN A 403 -24.77 -4.34 29.73
N THR A 404 -23.75 -4.91 30.39
CA THR A 404 -23.94 -5.69 31.64
C THR A 404 -24.16 -4.82 32.87
N MET A 405 -24.02 -3.50 32.75
CA MET A 405 -24.13 -2.54 33.86
C MET A 405 -24.92 -1.28 33.45
N LYS A 406 -25.89 -1.47 32.56
CA LYS A 406 -26.71 -0.41 31.95
C LYS A 406 -27.43 0.49 32.95
N GLU A 407 -27.76 -0.04 34.14
CA GLU A 407 -28.45 0.69 35.21
C GLU A 407 -27.61 1.81 35.83
N LEU A 408 -26.29 1.80 35.62
CA LEU A 408 -25.40 2.84 36.13
C LEU A 408 -25.38 4.10 35.25
N PHE A 409 -25.79 4.00 33.99
CA PHE A 409 -25.65 5.08 33.00
C PHE A 409 -26.92 5.91 32.85
N VAL A 410 -26.73 7.20 32.63
CA VAL A 410 -27.80 8.13 32.22
C VAL A 410 -28.04 8.00 30.72
N LYS A 411 -26.96 7.99 29.93
CA LYS A 411 -26.95 7.69 28.49
C LYS A 411 -25.66 6.93 28.17
N TYR A 412 -25.69 6.01 27.22
CA TYR A 412 -24.48 5.34 26.72
C TYR A 412 -24.68 4.82 25.30
N GLY A 413 -23.58 4.63 24.58
CA GLY A 413 -23.57 4.08 23.23
C GLY A 413 -22.17 3.89 22.68
N GLY A 414 -22.06 3.23 21.53
CA GLY A 414 -20.79 2.99 20.83
C GLY A 414 -20.66 1.59 20.24
N HIS A 415 -19.42 1.17 20.02
CA HIS A 415 -19.04 -0.09 19.39
C HIS A 415 -17.93 -0.79 20.18
N ALA A 416 -17.46 -1.94 19.69
CA ALA A 416 -16.49 -2.78 20.41
C ALA A 416 -15.18 -2.05 20.77
N GLY A 417 -14.64 -1.22 19.87
CA GLY A 417 -13.37 -0.52 20.07
C GLY A 417 -13.46 0.85 20.75
N ALA A 418 -14.65 1.46 20.79
CA ALA A 418 -14.85 2.80 21.34
C ALA A 418 -16.31 2.99 21.78
N ALA A 419 -16.51 3.62 22.93
CA ALA A 419 -17.83 3.94 23.46
C ALA A 419 -17.81 5.29 24.20
N GLY A 420 -18.99 5.82 24.49
CA GLY A 420 -19.19 7.01 25.32
C GLY A 420 -20.42 6.85 26.20
N PHE A 421 -20.36 7.41 27.41
CA PHE A 421 -21.48 7.36 28.34
C PHE A 421 -21.48 8.54 29.31
N SER A 422 -22.63 8.81 29.91
CA SER A 422 -22.76 9.66 31.08
C SER A 422 -23.21 8.84 32.30
N ILE A 423 -22.62 9.11 33.45
CA ILE A 423 -22.81 8.36 34.70
C ILE A 423 -22.97 9.35 35.86
N LYS A 424 -23.73 9.00 36.89
CA LYS A 424 -23.77 9.81 38.12
C LYS A 424 -22.42 9.73 38.85
N ILE A 425 -21.97 10.85 39.43
CA ILE A 425 -20.66 10.91 40.12
C ILE A 425 -20.54 9.83 41.21
N GLU A 426 -21.62 9.59 41.95
CA GLU A 426 -21.69 8.58 43.01
C GLU A 426 -21.47 7.13 42.52
N ASN A 427 -21.77 6.85 41.24
CA ASN A 427 -21.67 5.51 40.65
C ASN A 427 -20.28 5.19 40.08
N ILE A 428 -19.35 6.15 40.01
CA ILE A 428 -18.05 5.98 39.34
C ILE A 428 -17.22 4.86 39.99
N ASN A 429 -17.17 4.80 41.32
CA ASN A 429 -16.40 3.78 42.04
C ASN A 429 -16.98 2.38 41.84
N GLU A 430 -18.31 2.27 41.87
CA GLU A 430 -19.00 1.00 41.61
C GLU A 430 -18.77 0.53 40.18
N PHE A 431 -18.89 1.44 39.21
CA PHE A 431 -18.59 1.17 37.81
C PHE A 431 -17.15 0.67 37.62
N SER A 432 -16.16 1.38 38.17
CA SER A 432 -14.74 1.04 38.04
C SER A 432 -14.43 -0.38 38.55
N LYS A 433 -15.08 -0.78 39.65
CA LYS A 433 -14.96 -2.14 40.17
C LYS A 433 -15.58 -3.18 39.24
N ARG A 434 -16.84 -2.97 38.82
CA ARG A 434 -17.58 -3.93 37.99
C ARG A 434 -16.94 -4.12 36.61
N ILE A 435 -16.47 -3.05 35.98
CA ILE A 435 -15.81 -3.14 34.67
C ILE A 435 -14.48 -3.90 34.74
N ASN A 436 -13.73 -3.73 35.84
CA ASN A 436 -12.50 -4.47 36.07
C ASN A 436 -12.74 -5.96 36.37
N GLU A 437 -13.77 -6.29 37.15
CA GLU A 437 -14.19 -7.68 37.38
C GLU A 437 -14.60 -8.36 36.07
N TYR A 438 -15.46 -7.70 35.27
CA TYR A 438 -15.86 -8.21 33.96
C TYR A 438 -14.66 -8.41 33.04
N ALA A 439 -13.74 -7.45 32.99
CA ALA A 439 -12.54 -7.54 32.15
C ALA A 439 -11.59 -8.67 32.55
N LYS A 440 -11.41 -8.94 33.85
CA LYS A 440 -10.58 -10.06 34.32
C LYS A 440 -11.10 -11.42 33.84
N GLU A 441 -12.42 -11.57 33.72
CA GLU A 441 -13.05 -12.82 33.27
C GLU A 441 -13.14 -12.94 31.75
N ASN A 442 -13.22 -11.82 31.04
CA ASN A 442 -13.56 -11.79 29.60
C ASN A 442 -12.42 -11.37 28.68
N ILE A 443 -11.29 -10.88 29.19
CA ILE A 443 -10.10 -10.62 28.37
C ILE A 443 -9.26 -11.90 28.26
N PRO A 444 -9.09 -12.48 27.06
CA PRO A 444 -8.20 -13.62 26.88
C PRO A 444 -6.75 -13.27 27.24
N GLU A 445 -6.01 -14.16 27.90
CA GLU A 445 -4.62 -13.92 28.27
C GLU A 445 -3.74 -13.56 27.05
N SER A 446 -4.00 -14.19 25.90
CA SER A 446 -3.33 -13.88 24.63
C SER A 446 -3.57 -12.46 24.10
N SER A 447 -4.67 -11.82 24.53
CA SER A 447 -5.04 -10.45 24.16
C SER A 447 -4.40 -9.40 25.08
N LEU A 448 -3.83 -9.80 26.22
CA LEU A 448 -3.06 -8.89 27.09
C LEU A 448 -1.69 -8.54 26.51
N ILE A 449 -1.24 -9.26 25.48
CA ILE A 449 0.05 -9.06 24.81
C ILE A 449 -0.22 -8.41 23.46
N LYS A 450 0.35 -7.21 23.25
CA LYS A 450 0.19 -6.45 22.02
C LYS A 450 0.67 -7.27 20.80
N PRO A 451 -0.21 -7.58 19.82
CA PRO A 451 0.20 -8.29 18.62
C PRO A 451 0.94 -7.33 17.69
N VAL A 452 2.07 -7.79 17.15
CA VAL A 452 2.82 -7.12 16.09
C VAL A 452 2.67 -7.97 14.83
N LYS A 453 1.72 -7.58 13.98
CA LYS A 453 1.34 -8.31 12.76
C LYS A 453 2.30 -7.91 11.63
N LEU A 454 3.31 -8.75 11.39
CA LEU A 454 4.35 -8.55 10.37
C LEU A 454 3.82 -9.03 9.03
N ASP A 455 3.89 -8.16 8.03
CA ASP A 455 3.42 -8.48 6.69
C ASP A 455 4.41 -9.36 5.94
N ILE A 456 5.71 -9.03 6.01
CA ILE A 456 6.73 -9.76 5.26
C ILE A 456 8.13 -9.60 5.86
N THR A 457 8.93 -10.65 5.79
CA THR A 457 10.37 -10.61 6.09
C THR A 457 11.14 -10.32 4.81
N ILE A 458 11.97 -9.28 4.80
CA ILE A 458 12.76 -8.88 3.63
C ILE A 458 14.27 -8.95 3.91
N PRO A 459 15.10 -9.22 2.91
CA PRO A 459 16.55 -9.11 3.05
C PRO A 459 17.00 -7.65 3.06
N ALA A 460 18.15 -7.37 3.69
CA ALA A 460 18.64 -6.00 3.88
C ALA A 460 18.88 -5.22 2.57
N TYR A 461 19.23 -5.90 1.47
CA TYR A 461 19.44 -5.25 0.17
C TYR A 461 18.14 -4.73 -0.47
N LYS A 462 16.96 -5.17 -0.02
CA LYS A 462 15.67 -4.61 -0.48
C LYS A 462 15.35 -3.27 0.18
N ILE A 463 16.12 -2.83 1.18
CA ILE A 463 15.95 -1.49 1.78
C ILE A 463 16.61 -0.45 0.85
N SER A 464 16.01 -0.26 -0.34
CA SER A 464 16.54 0.55 -1.45
C SER A 464 15.49 1.51 -2.00
N TYR A 465 15.93 2.43 -2.88
CA TYR A 465 15.01 3.34 -3.59
C TYR A 465 13.97 2.57 -4.40
N ASP A 466 14.40 1.62 -5.23
CA ASP A 466 13.53 0.76 -6.06
C ASP A 466 12.37 0.14 -5.27
N PHE A 467 12.68 -0.47 -4.13
CA PHE A 467 11.68 -1.19 -3.36
C PHE A 467 10.68 -0.24 -2.69
N ILE A 468 11.14 0.90 -2.17
CA ILE A 468 10.25 1.89 -1.57
C ILE A 468 9.36 2.55 -2.64
N ASP A 469 9.90 2.82 -3.82
CA ASP A 469 9.14 3.32 -4.96
C ASP A 469 8.04 2.32 -5.37
N LYS A 470 8.36 1.02 -5.44
CA LYS A 470 7.37 -0.05 -5.67
C LYS A 470 6.32 -0.15 -4.56
N ILE A 471 6.70 0.02 -3.29
CA ILE A 471 5.75 0.07 -2.16
C ILE A 471 4.82 1.28 -2.29
N SER A 472 5.31 2.42 -2.79
CA SER A 472 4.52 3.64 -2.95
C SER A 472 3.34 3.46 -3.93
N LEU A 473 3.40 2.48 -4.84
CA LEU A 473 2.27 2.10 -5.68
C LEU A 473 1.04 1.65 -4.88
N LEU A 474 1.27 1.16 -3.66
CA LEU A 474 0.22 0.73 -2.74
C LEU A 474 -0.41 1.90 -1.96
N GLU A 475 0.15 3.11 -2.04
CA GLU A 475 -0.44 4.31 -1.45
C GLU A 475 -1.75 4.73 -2.16
N PRO A 476 -2.68 5.42 -1.47
CA PRO A 476 -2.62 5.89 -0.08
C PRO A 476 -2.70 4.77 0.96
N PHE A 477 -1.86 4.86 2.00
CA PHE A 477 -1.97 4.00 3.18
C PHE A 477 -2.93 4.60 4.22
N GLY A 478 -3.70 3.78 4.92
CA GLY A 478 -4.63 4.21 5.96
C GLY A 478 -5.42 3.03 6.52
N PHE A 479 -6.59 3.30 7.10
CA PHE A 479 -7.49 2.22 7.51
C PHE A 479 -7.90 1.37 6.30
N GLY A 480 -8.03 0.05 6.46
CA GLY A 480 -8.23 -0.90 5.35
C GLY A 480 -6.99 -1.17 4.47
N ASN A 481 -6.02 -0.26 4.41
CA ASN A 481 -4.80 -0.40 3.62
C ASN A 481 -3.55 0.11 4.39
N PRO A 482 -3.12 -0.55 5.48
CA PRO A 482 -2.04 -0.04 6.32
C PRO A 482 -0.70 -0.06 5.60
N SER A 483 0.22 0.84 5.98
CA SER A 483 1.61 0.79 5.52
C SER A 483 2.25 -0.55 5.93
N PRO A 484 2.96 -1.25 5.02
CA PRO A 484 3.51 -2.56 5.31
C PRO A 484 4.47 -2.56 6.49
N LEU A 485 4.32 -3.55 7.37
CA LEU A 485 5.24 -3.80 8.47
C LEU A 485 6.21 -4.93 8.10
N PHE A 486 7.49 -4.57 7.98
CA PHE A 486 8.56 -5.48 7.59
C PHE A 486 9.26 -6.08 8.81
N ALA A 487 9.84 -7.26 8.63
CA ALA A 487 10.78 -7.86 9.58
C ALA A 487 12.17 -8.03 8.95
N LEU A 488 13.21 -7.74 9.73
CA LEU A 488 14.60 -8.05 9.40
C LEU A 488 15.23 -8.79 10.58
N ASN A 489 15.70 -10.01 10.33
CA ASN A 489 16.12 -10.93 11.38
C ASN A 489 17.63 -10.87 11.64
N ASN A 490 18.01 -11.09 12.89
CA ASN A 490 19.40 -11.19 13.36
C ASN A 490 20.29 -10.05 12.84
N CYS A 491 19.88 -8.82 13.13
CA CYS A 491 20.59 -7.59 12.78
C CYS A 491 21.54 -7.19 13.87
N GLU A 492 22.73 -6.71 13.53
CA GLU A 492 23.61 -6.06 14.48
C GLU A 492 23.16 -4.61 14.74
N ILE A 493 23.13 -4.24 16.02
CA ILE A 493 22.73 -2.91 16.49
C ILE A 493 23.96 -2.12 16.93
N SER A 494 24.08 -0.87 16.49
CA SER A 494 25.18 0.01 16.89
C SER A 494 24.75 1.47 16.95
N GLY A 495 25.56 2.34 17.58
CA GLY A 495 25.31 3.78 17.60
C GLY A 495 24.04 4.23 18.32
N VAL A 496 23.58 3.44 19.30
CA VAL A 496 22.36 3.70 20.08
C VAL A 496 22.47 5.01 20.85
N ARG A 497 21.53 5.93 20.62
CA ARG A 497 21.46 7.23 21.30
C ARG A 497 20.03 7.74 21.43
N PRO A 498 19.69 8.47 22.51
CA PRO A 498 18.41 9.16 22.60
C PRO A 498 18.39 10.39 21.67
N ILE A 499 17.22 10.72 21.12
CA ILE A 499 16.98 11.90 20.27
C ILE A 499 15.69 12.63 20.68
N GLY A 500 15.48 13.83 20.12
CA GLY A 500 14.33 14.67 20.42
C GLY A 500 14.59 15.63 21.60
N LYS A 501 13.75 16.67 21.72
CA LYS A 501 13.88 17.70 22.77
C LYS A 501 13.80 17.07 24.17
N GLU A 502 12.86 16.16 24.35
CA GLU A 502 12.60 15.45 25.62
C GLU A 502 13.35 14.10 25.73
N LYS A 503 14.21 13.75 24.75
CA LYS A 503 14.94 12.46 24.70
C LYS A 503 14.05 11.21 24.78
N ASN A 504 12.82 11.31 24.31
CA ASN A 504 11.80 10.26 24.33
C ASN A 504 11.86 9.28 23.13
N HIS A 505 12.90 9.36 22.29
CA HIS A 505 13.03 8.56 21.07
C HIS A 505 14.44 7.96 21.02
N THR A 506 14.59 6.78 20.42
CA THR A 506 15.90 6.14 20.25
C THR A 506 16.29 6.10 18.78
N MET A 507 17.55 6.46 18.49
CA MET A 507 18.17 6.34 17.18
C MET A 507 19.35 5.38 17.22
N PHE A 508 19.50 4.55 16.20
CA PHE A 508 20.60 3.60 16.07
C PHE A 508 20.87 3.23 14.61
N ASN A 509 21.96 2.52 14.36
CA ASN A 509 22.29 1.92 13.06
C ASN A 509 22.01 0.42 13.11
N VAL A 510 21.56 -0.11 11.98
CA VAL A 510 21.26 -1.52 11.76
C VAL A 510 22.23 -2.05 10.72
N ARG A 511 22.98 -3.10 11.05
CA ARG A 511 23.92 -3.76 10.12
C ARG A 511 23.55 -5.21 9.88
N LYS A 512 23.49 -5.61 8.61
CA LYS A 512 23.19 -6.99 8.17
C LYS A 512 23.83 -7.24 6.81
N ASP A 513 24.48 -8.39 6.62
CA ASP A 513 25.11 -8.77 5.35
C ASP A 513 26.08 -7.72 4.76
N ASN A 514 26.87 -7.06 5.62
CA ASN A 514 27.75 -5.93 5.28
C ASN A 514 27.02 -4.66 4.78
N LEU A 515 25.70 -4.64 4.83
CA LEU A 515 24.88 -3.44 4.58
C LEU A 515 24.59 -2.74 5.90
N GLU A 516 24.76 -1.42 5.93
CA GLU A 516 24.44 -0.58 7.07
C GLU A 516 23.29 0.37 6.71
N ILE A 517 22.21 0.33 7.48
CA ILE A 517 21.13 1.31 7.46
C ILE A 517 21.32 2.24 8.66
N ARG A 518 21.61 3.51 8.37
CA ARG A 518 21.96 4.50 9.39
C ARG A 518 20.74 5.25 9.89
N ASN A 519 20.82 5.71 11.15
CA ASN A 519 19.83 6.58 11.76
C ASN A 519 18.40 6.02 11.68
N CYS A 520 18.25 4.73 11.96
CA CYS A 520 16.95 4.11 12.21
C CYS A 520 16.35 4.73 13.47
N VAL A 521 15.05 4.95 13.50
CA VAL A 521 14.37 5.66 14.59
C VAL A 521 13.27 4.80 15.18
N TRP A 522 13.27 4.65 16.49
CA TRP A 522 12.14 4.14 17.26
C TRP A 522 11.52 5.31 18.05
N PHE A 523 10.33 5.73 17.65
CA PHE A 523 9.59 6.79 18.32
C PHE A 523 9.00 6.29 19.64
N SER A 524 8.93 7.20 20.61
CA SER A 524 8.42 6.97 21.97
C SER A 524 8.95 5.67 22.59
N SER A 525 10.27 5.50 22.62
CA SER A 525 10.93 4.24 23.00
C SER A 525 11.92 4.40 24.18
N ASP A 526 11.76 5.46 24.96
CA ASP A 526 12.57 5.75 26.15
C ASP A 526 12.44 4.67 27.23
N ASP A 527 11.28 4.01 27.30
CA ASP A 527 10.99 2.87 28.18
C ASP A 527 11.92 1.67 27.97
N VAL A 528 12.40 1.46 26.75
CA VAL A 528 13.24 0.31 26.35
C VAL A 528 14.69 0.68 26.02
N PHE A 529 15.09 1.94 26.21
CA PHE A 529 16.41 2.44 25.80
C PHE A 529 17.58 1.60 26.35
N ASN A 530 17.57 1.32 27.66
CA ASN A 530 18.65 0.59 28.32
C ASN A 530 18.82 -0.85 27.79
N GLU A 531 17.70 -1.48 27.41
CA GLU A 531 17.71 -2.84 26.88
C GLU A 531 18.31 -2.84 25.47
N ILE A 532 17.92 -1.89 24.62
CA ILE A 532 18.49 -1.72 23.27
C ILE A 532 20.00 -1.45 23.35
N ALA A 533 20.43 -0.60 24.29
CA ALA A 533 21.84 -0.30 24.49
C ALA A 533 22.68 -1.51 24.97
N SER A 534 22.03 -2.53 25.54
CA SER A 534 22.70 -3.71 26.10
C SER A 534 22.84 -4.89 25.14
N ILE A 535 22.12 -4.89 24.01
CA ILE A 535 22.11 -5.99 23.04
C ILE A 535 23.02 -5.68 21.85
N SER A 536 23.65 -6.72 21.29
CA SER A 536 24.42 -6.60 20.05
C SER A 536 23.61 -6.99 18.82
N HIS A 537 22.65 -7.90 18.96
CA HIS A 537 21.82 -8.41 17.86
C HIS A 537 20.33 -8.43 18.23
N ALA A 538 19.48 -8.18 17.23
CA ALA A 538 18.03 -8.19 17.37
C ALA A 538 17.31 -8.58 16.07
N ASP A 539 16.10 -9.11 16.19
CA ASP A 539 15.11 -9.07 15.11
C ASP A 539 14.38 -7.71 15.20
N ILE A 540 14.15 -7.05 14.06
CA ILE A 540 13.57 -5.70 13.99
C ILE A 540 12.29 -5.70 13.16
N ALA A 541 11.21 -5.18 13.72
CA ALA A 541 9.95 -4.87 13.03
C ALA A 541 9.93 -3.39 12.67
N PHE A 542 9.74 -3.06 11.40
CA PHE A 542 9.90 -1.68 10.93
C PHE A 542 9.03 -1.36 9.72
N LYS A 543 8.70 -0.07 9.59
CA LYS A 543 8.16 0.53 8.36
C LYS A 543 9.29 1.22 7.60
N LEU A 544 9.20 1.19 6.28
CA LEU A 544 10.12 1.91 5.41
C LEU A 544 9.62 3.33 5.15
N LYS A 545 10.55 4.29 5.18
CA LYS A 545 10.26 5.68 4.79
C LYS A 545 11.35 6.21 3.88
N LEU A 546 10.95 6.86 2.79
CA LEU A 546 11.84 7.69 1.98
C LEU A 546 11.76 9.12 2.48
N GLU A 547 12.90 9.68 2.88
CA GLU A 547 13.05 11.09 3.22
C GLU A 547 13.96 11.78 2.20
N THR A 548 13.87 13.11 2.14
CA THR A 548 14.82 13.93 1.37
C THR A 548 15.63 14.79 2.33
N PHE A 549 16.96 14.72 2.23
CA PHE A 549 17.86 15.55 3.00
C PHE A 549 18.96 16.11 2.09
N LYS A 550 19.05 17.46 2.03
CA LYS A 550 19.94 18.17 1.09
C LYS A 550 19.80 17.62 -0.33
N ASP A 551 18.57 17.60 -0.81
CA ASP A 551 18.17 17.10 -2.14
C ASP A 551 18.41 15.60 -2.43
N LYS A 552 18.96 14.84 -1.47
CA LYS A 552 19.19 13.40 -1.62
C LYS A 552 18.12 12.56 -0.95
N TYR A 553 17.73 11.46 -1.59
CA TYR A 553 16.85 10.47 -0.99
C TYR A 553 17.60 9.64 0.06
N MET A 554 16.97 9.47 1.22
CA MET A 554 17.44 8.69 2.34
C MET A 554 16.36 7.67 2.70
N TYR A 555 16.66 6.39 2.55
CA TYR A 555 15.79 5.31 3.00
C TYR A 555 16.04 5.03 4.49
N LYS A 556 14.98 5.12 5.29
CA LYS A 556 15.02 4.94 6.74
C LYS A 556 14.11 3.81 7.19
N MET A 557 14.52 3.17 8.28
CA MET A 557 13.68 2.26 9.05
C MET A 557 13.08 3.02 10.23
N TYR A 558 11.75 3.08 10.25
CA TYR A 558 10.99 3.49 11.43
C TYR A 558 10.60 2.24 12.18
N VAL A 559 11.24 2.02 13.31
CA VAL A 559 11.11 0.80 14.12
C VAL A 559 9.82 0.88 14.92
N GLU A 560 9.03 -0.17 14.81
CA GLU A 560 7.79 -0.35 15.59
C GLU A 560 8.07 -1.23 16.82
N ASP A 561 8.92 -2.25 16.66
CA ASP A 561 9.27 -3.17 17.72
C ASP A 561 10.60 -3.91 17.49
N MET A 562 11.18 -4.46 18.56
CA MET A 562 12.37 -5.31 18.52
C MET A 562 12.23 -6.49 19.48
N GLN A 563 12.83 -7.63 19.13
CA GLN A 563 12.97 -8.78 20.01
C GLN A 563 14.36 -9.41 19.89
N LEU A 564 14.76 -10.23 20.86
CA LEU A 564 15.98 -11.04 20.73
C LEU A 564 15.85 -11.97 19.52
N PRO A 565 16.95 -12.28 18.80
CA PRO A 565 16.90 -13.15 17.64
C PRO A 565 16.27 -14.51 17.96
N ARG A 566 15.19 -14.87 17.27
CA ARG A 566 14.48 -16.15 17.50
C ARG A 566 14.62 -17.16 16.37
N LYS A 567 14.82 -16.69 15.13
CA LYS A 567 14.88 -17.54 13.94
C LYS A 567 16.27 -17.53 13.34
N GLU A 568 16.77 -18.72 13.00
CA GLU A 568 17.89 -18.84 12.06
C GLU A 568 17.40 -18.44 10.66
N GLU A 569 18.28 -17.78 9.91
CA GLU A 569 17.99 -17.33 8.55
C GLU A 569 17.89 -18.53 7.60
N ASN A 570 16.80 -18.62 6.83
CA ASN A 570 16.68 -19.63 5.80
C ASN A 570 17.46 -19.21 4.55
N ILE A 571 18.61 -19.84 4.33
CA ILE A 571 19.49 -19.58 3.18
C ILE A 571 18.74 -19.71 1.84
N TYR A 572 17.79 -20.64 1.72
CA TYR A 572 17.01 -20.79 0.49
C TYR A 572 16.09 -19.60 0.25
N GLU A 573 15.45 -19.05 1.29
CA GLU A 573 14.59 -17.85 1.15
C GLU A 573 15.39 -16.65 0.64
N ARG A 574 16.63 -16.47 1.15
CA ARG A 574 17.54 -15.44 0.65
C ARG A 574 17.85 -15.58 -0.84
N TYR A 575 18.21 -16.77 -1.30
CA TYR A 575 18.47 -17.01 -2.72
C TYR A 575 17.20 -16.93 -3.56
N ASN A 576 16.06 -17.36 -3.03
CA ASN A 576 14.76 -17.25 -3.69
C ASN A 576 14.38 -15.78 -3.90
N SER A 577 14.63 -14.92 -2.91
CA SER A 577 14.44 -13.47 -3.04
C SER A 577 15.38 -12.86 -4.09
N LEU A 578 16.66 -13.25 -4.10
CA LEU A 578 17.63 -12.76 -5.10
C LEU A 578 17.24 -13.21 -6.52
N TYR A 579 16.99 -14.50 -6.72
CA TYR A 579 16.66 -15.08 -8.02
C TYR A 579 15.39 -14.47 -8.64
N ASN A 580 14.37 -14.23 -7.82
CA ASN A 580 13.09 -13.67 -8.26
C ASN A 580 13.07 -12.13 -8.30
N THR A 581 14.23 -11.47 -8.24
CA THR A 581 14.30 -10.02 -8.41
C THR A 581 13.78 -9.63 -9.79
N VAL A 582 12.80 -8.72 -9.81
CA VAL A 582 12.15 -8.24 -11.04
C VAL A 582 12.92 -7.04 -11.60
N PHE A 583 13.30 -7.14 -12.89
CA PHE A 583 13.98 -6.08 -13.64
C PHE A 583 13.07 -5.46 -14.70
N PRO A 584 13.21 -4.17 -15.04
CA PRO A 584 14.24 -3.25 -14.54
C PRO A 584 14.07 -2.87 -13.06
N ILE A 585 15.19 -2.50 -12.42
CA ILE A 585 15.21 -1.84 -11.11
C ILE A 585 15.60 -0.36 -11.26
N GLU A 586 15.15 0.47 -10.34
CA GLU A 586 15.45 1.91 -10.32
C GLU A 586 16.33 2.33 -9.15
N THR A 587 17.34 3.15 -9.43
CA THR A 587 18.16 3.80 -8.39
C THR A 587 18.40 5.26 -8.75
N VAL A 588 18.82 6.07 -7.80
CA VAL A 588 19.05 7.50 -7.99
C VAL A 588 20.50 7.83 -7.65
N ILE A 589 21.17 8.49 -8.58
CA ILE A 589 22.48 9.08 -8.34
C ILE A 589 22.38 10.61 -8.25
N TYR A 590 23.32 11.20 -7.51
CA TYR A 590 23.34 12.63 -7.23
C TYR A 590 24.60 13.25 -7.81
N THR A 591 24.43 14.19 -8.75
CA THR A 591 25.56 14.82 -9.45
C THR A 591 25.30 16.30 -9.70
N ARG A 592 26.36 17.10 -9.81
CA ARG A 592 26.26 18.51 -10.24
C ARG A 592 26.32 18.67 -11.76
N LYS A 593 26.61 17.60 -12.49
CA LYS A 593 26.68 17.59 -13.96
C LYS A 593 25.29 17.28 -14.52
N ASN A 594 24.85 18.04 -15.51
CA ASN A 594 23.73 17.61 -16.35
C ASN A 594 24.20 16.42 -17.21
N LEU A 595 23.40 15.35 -17.26
CA LEU A 595 23.70 14.09 -17.94
C LEU A 595 22.75 13.79 -19.10
N GLU A 596 22.01 14.78 -19.62
CA GLU A 596 21.18 14.59 -20.80
C GLU A 596 21.97 13.93 -21.95
N ASN A 597 21.39 12.88 -22.56
CA ASN A 597 21.96 12.11 -23.66
C ASN A 597 23.35 11.47 -23.38
N SER A 598 23.63 11.14 -22.13
CA SER A 598 24.90 10.51 -21.73
C SER A 598 24.86 8.97 -21.80
N ASP A 599 25.94 8.36 -22.32
CA ASP A 599 26.16 6.90 -22.25
C ASP A 599 26.83 6.53 -20.91
N LEU A 600 26.09 5.80 -20.07
CA LEU A 600 26.53 5.39 -18.74
C LEU A 600 26.93 3.92 -18.72
N LYS A 601 27.97 3.59 -17.95
CA LYS A 601 28.41 2.19 -17.75
C LYS A 601 28.68 1.88 -16.29
N LEU A 602 28.40 0.63 -15.91
CA LEU A 602 28.69 0.09 -14.59
C LEU A 602 30.09 -0.54 -14.57
N VAL A 603 30.89 -0.20 -13.57
CA VAL A 603 32.20 -0.79 -13.28
C VAL A 603 32.12 -1.45 -11.91
N TYR A 604 32.52 -2.72 -11.82
CA TYR A 604 32.32 -3.54 -10.62
C TYR A 604 33.64 -3.73 -9.88
N HIS A 605 33.60 -3.52 -8.57
CA HIS A 605 34.67 -3.82 -7.62
C HIS A 605 34.19 -4.85 -6.61
N ASP A 606 35.01 -5.17 -5.60
CA ASP A 606 34.69 -6.24 -4.64
C ASP A 606 33.44 -5.94 -3.79
N TYR A 607 33.21 -4.66 -3.43
CA TYR A 607 32.12 -4.25 -2.54
C TYR A 607 31.29 -3.07 -3.07
N GLU A 608 31.65 -2.51 -4.22
CA GLU A 608 31.04 -1.31 -4.76
C GLU A 608 30.88 -1.40 -6.28
N VAL A 609 29.96 -0.60 -6.81
CA VAL A 609 29.68 -0.51 -8.25
C VAL A 609 29.69 0.95 -8.66
N ASP A 610 30.66 1.32 -9.48
CA ASP A 610 30.80 2.67 -9.99
C ASP A 610 29.95 2.87 -11.24
N VAL A 611 29.37 4.06 -11.36
CA VAL A 611 28.80 4.59 -12.59
C VAL A 611 29.86 5.45 -13.25
N THR A 612 30.11 5.19 -14.53
CA THR A 612 31.08 5.93 -15.34
C THR A 612 30.40 6.60 -16.52
N LEU A 613 30.90 7.79 -16.87
CA LEU A 613 30.54 8.55 -18.06
C LEU A 613 31.74 8.59 -19.00
N ASN A 614 31.61 8.05 -20.21
CA ASN A 614 32.72 7.99 -21.18
C ASN A 614 34.03 7.45 -20.56
N ARG A 615 33.93 6.40 -19.73
CA ARG A 615 35.02 5.77 -18.96
C ARG A 615 35.60 6.58 -17.81
N ASN A 616 35.10 7.79 -17.54
CA ASN A 616 35.48 8.56 -16.36
C ASN A 616 34.53 8.24 -15.20
N TYR A 617 35.08 8.13 -13.99
CA TYR A 617 34.29 8.00 -12.77
C TYR A 617 33.30 9.16 -12.65
N LEU A 618 32.03 8.84 -12.44
CA LEU A 618 30.98 9.81 -12.15
C LEU A 618 30.59 9.75 -10.67
N THR A 619 30.23 8.55 -10.20
CA THR A 619 29.81 8.30 -8.82
C THR A 619 29.77 6.78 -8.55
N THR A 620 29.46 6.41 -7.31
CA THR A 620 29.22 5.02 -6.90
C THR A 620 27.74 4.82 -6.61
N LEU A 621 27.19 3.67 -6.98
CA LEU A 621 25.81 3.30 -6.64
C LEU A 621 25.63 3.16 -5.13
N ASP A 622 24.38 3.25 -4.67
CA ASP A 622 24.06 2.97 -3.28
C ASP A 622 24.41 1.52 -2.90
N ASN A 623 24.74 1.31 -1.63
CA ASN A 623 25.25 0.02 -1.13
C ASN A 623 24.28 -1.14 -1.39
N GLN A 624 22.97 -0.89 -1.28
CA GLN A 624 21.94 -1.90 -1.44
C GLN A 624 21.85 -2.36 -2.90
N THR A 625 21.80 -1.42 -3.84
CA THR A 625 21.82 -1.72 -5.27
C THR A 625 23.13 -2.37 -5.68
N ALA A 626 24.28 -1.84 -5.24
CA ALA A 626 25.59 -2.41 -5.55
C ALA A 626 25.70 -3.88 -5.05
N TYR A 627 25.28 -4.14 -3.82
CA TYR A 627 25.25 -5.47 -3.23
C TYR A 627 24.38 -6.44 -4.03
N LEU A 628 23.16 -6.03 -4.38
CA LEU A 628 22.25 -6.83 -5.19
C LEU A 628 22.90 -7.23 -6.51
N LEU A 629 23.46 -6.28 -7.25
CA LEU A 629 24.10 -6.56 -8.52
C LEU A 629 25.30 -7.50 -8.35
N LEU A 630 26.19 -7.23 -7.39
CA LEU A 630 27.38 -8.06 -7.12
C LEU A 630 26.99 -9.50 -6.76
N GLU A 631 26.03 -9.70 -5.87
CA GLU A 631 25.55 -11.03 -5.50
C GLU A 631 24.86 -11.74 -6.66
N MET A 632 24.12 -11.03 -7.53
CA MET A 632 23.54 -11.65 -8.72
C MET A 632 24.60 -12.04 -9.76
N ARG A 633 25.64 -11.21 -9.96
CA ARG A 633 26.78 -11.58 -10.83
C ARG A 633 27.51 -12.81 -10.29
N LYS A 634 27.80 -12.82 -9.00
CA LYS A 634 28.52 -13.90 -8.31
C LYS A 634 27.73 -15.21 -8.29
N ASN A 635 26.45 -15.17 -7.92
CA ASN A 635 25.64 -16.38 -7.72
C ASN A 635 25.05 -16.90 -9.03
N TYR A 636 24.74 -16.03 -10.01
CA TYR A 636 24.00 -16.39 -11.22
C TYR A 636 24.68 -16.00 -12.54
N GLY A 637 25.84 -15.33 -12.52
CA GLY A 637 26.58 -14.95 -13.73
C GLY A 637 25.88 -13.88 -14.56
N TYR A 638 24.97 -13.10 -13.96
CA TYR A 638 24.23 -12.06 -14.68
C TYR A 638 25.13 -10.88 -15.06
N ASN A 639 24.74 -10.17 -16.10
CA ASN A 639 25.30 -8.88 -16.49
C ASN A 639 24.18 -7.85 -16.52
N PHE A 640 24.54 -6.57 -16.42
CA PHE A 640 23.58 -5.48 -16.30
C PHE A 640 23.98 -4.31 -17.16
N LYS A 641 22.98 -3.64 -17.72
CA LYS A 641 23.11 -2.36 -18.40
C LYS A 641 22.37 -1.29 -17.64
N VAL A 642 22.82 -0.05 -17.80
CA VAL A 642 22.27 1.12 -17.12
C VAL A 642 21.86 2.17 -18.14
N SER A 643 20.72 2.82 -17.92
CA SER A 643 20.24 3.93 -18.74
C SER A 643 19.60 4.99 -17.85
N ILE A 644 19.58 6.24 -18.31
CA ILE A 644 18.92 7.33 -17.61
C ILE A 644 17.41 7.25 -17.88
N LYS A 645 16.60 7.24 -16.81
CA LYS A 645 15.13 7.33 -16.85
C LYS A 645 14.66 8.78 -16.87
N ASP A 646 15.16 9.56 -15.92
CA ASP A 646 14.75 10.93 -15.67
C ASP A 646 15.86 11.72 -14.97
N ILE A 647 15.83 13.05 -15.12
CA ILE A 647 16.78 13.99 -14.49
C ILE A 647 15.99 15.11 -13.85
N ILE A 648 16.00 15.16 -12.52
CA ILE A 648 15.29 16.19 -11.75
C ILE A 648 16.31 17.20 -11.21
N LEU A 649 16.23 18.44 -11.68
CA LEU A 649 17.01 19.55 -11.11
C LEU A 649 16.48 19.90 -9.71
N LYS A 650 17.36 19.86 -8.72
CA LYS A 650 17.13 20.35 -7.36
C LYS A 650 17.97 21.60 -7.10
N GLU A 651 17.89 22.14 -5.88
CA GLU A 651 18.58 23.39 -5.52
C GLU A 651 20.10 23.23 -5.60
N GLU A 652 20.65 22.11 -5.12
CA GLU A 652 22.10 21.88 -5.05
C GLU A 652 22.65 20.88 -6.09
N ASN A 653 21.82 19.99 -6.64
CA ASN A 653 22.25 18.93 -7.55
C ASN A 653 21.14 18.45 -8.51
N TYR A 654 21.53 17.61 -9.46
CA TYR A 654 20.62 16.80 -10.25
C TYR A 654 20.40 15.46 -9.55
N ASN A 655 19.14 15.06 -9.40
CA ASN A 655 18.76 13.69 -9.07
C ASN A 655 18.57 12.95 -10.39
N VAL A 656 19.50 12.08 -10.73
CA VAL A 656 19.47 11.32 -11.99
C VAL A 656 18.94 9.93 -11.67
N HIS A 657 17.73 9.67 -12.13
CA HIS A 657 17.07 8.38 -11.98
C HIS A 657 17.62 7.42 -13.05
N LEU A 658 18.16 6.30 -12.59
CA LEU A 658 18.78 5.28 -13.41
C LEU A 658 17.89 4.04 -13.44
N ILE A 659 17.68 3.51 -14.64
CA ILE A 659 17.14 2.17 -14.86
C ILE A 659 18.32 1.21 -15.03
N ILE A 660 18.33 0.13 -14.27
CA ILE A 660 19.24 -0.99 -14.45
C ILE A 660 18.42 -2.21 -14.88
N ASP A 661 18.77 -2.81 -16.02
CA ASP A 661 18.11 -4.03 -16.54
C ASP A 661 19.17 -5.13 -16.76
N ARG A 662 18.71 -6.38 -16.83
CA ARG A 662 19.58 -7.51 -17.22
C ARG A 662 20.06 -7.31 -18.65
N ASP A 663 21.37 -7.44 -18.83
CA ASP A 663 22.01 -7.39 -20.13
C ASP A 663 21.98 -8.78 -20.76
N TYR A 664 21.20 -8.90 -21.82
CA TYR A 664 21.07 -10.11 -22.63
C TYR A 664 21.74 -9.97 -24.00
N GLU A 665 22.58 -8.94 -24.20
CA GLU A 665 23.28 -8.73 -25.45
C GLU A 665 24.46 -9.70 -25.58
N PHE A 666 24.52 -10.39 -26.72
CA PHE A 666 25.62 -11.27 -27.06
C PHE A 666 26.57 -10.55 -28.01
N VAL A 667 27.85 -10.46 -27.63
CA VAL A 667 28.91 -9.91 -28.46
C VAL A 667 30.01 -10.95 -28.62
N SER A 668 30.35 -11.30 -29.86
CA SER A 668 31.50 -12.13 -30.22
C SER A 668 32.22 -11.52 -31.41
N TYR A 669 33.56 -11.51 -31.34
CA TYR A 669 34.45 -11.09 -32.43
C TYR A 669 35.12 -12.29 -33.12
N SER A 670 34.66 -13.51 -32.81
CA SER A 670 35.24 -14.75 -33.31
C SER A 670 34.93 -14.95 -34.79
N LEU A 671 35.98 -15.00 -35.62
CA LEU A 671 35.85 -15.26 -37.07
C LEU A 671 35.74 -16.76 -37.38
N LYS A 672 36.16 -17.64 -36.46
CA LYS A 672 36.06 -19.09 -36.62
C LYS A 672 34.77 -19.62 -36.00
N GLN A 673 34.04 -20.44 -36.75
CA GLN A 673 32.78 -21.05 -36.30
C GLN A 673 32.92 -21.81 -34.97
N GLY A 674 34.02 -22.55 -34.78
CA GLY A 674 34.26 -23.28 -33.53
C GLY A 674 34.48 -22.37 -32.31
N GLU A 675 35.11 -21.21 -32.51
CA GLU A 675 35.31 -20.21 -31.47
C GLU A 675 34.00 -19.48 -31.15
N LEU A 676 33.21 -19.14 -32.18
CA LEU A 676 31.86 -18.58 -32.02
C LEU A 676 30.94 -19.53 -31.22
N PHE A 677 30.97 -20.83 -31.50
CA PHE A 677 30.21 -21.82 -30.73
C PHE A 677 30.60 -21.85 -29.24
N ARG A 678 31.90 -21.70 -28.96
CA ARG A 678 32.40 -21.65 -27.59
C ARG A 678 31.94 -20.37 -26.89
N ASP A 679 31.98 -19.24 -27.57
CA ASP A 679 31.50 -17.96 -27.04
C ASP A 679 30.00 -18.01 -26.72
N ILE A 680 29.19 -18.53 -27.64
CA ILE A 680 27.74 -18.72 -27.44
C ILE A 680 27.48 -19.65 -26.25
N LYS A 681 28.17 -20.80 -26.19
CA LYS A 681 28.03 -21.74 -25.07
C LYS A 681 28.36 -21.06 -23.74
N ASN A 682 29.44 -20.29 -23.68
CA ASN A 682 29.86 -19.61 -22.46
C ASN A 682 28.85 -18.51 -22.07
N PHE A 683 28.29 -17.79 -23.04
CA PHE A 683 27.24 -16.79 -22.80
C PHE A 683 25.92 -17.40 -22.29
N LEU A 684 25.52 -18.56 -22.82
CA LEU A 684 24.25 -19.20 -22.49
C LEU A 684 24.30 -20.05 -21.22
N LEU A 685 25.36 -20.84 -21.08
CA LEU A 685 25.49 -21.89 -20.06
C LEU A 685 26.62 -21.63 -19.06
N GLY A 686 27.51 -20.66 -19.32
CA GLY A 686 28.67 -20.39 -18.48
C GLY A 686 29.50 -21.65 -18.25
N ASP A 687 29.53 -22.08 -17.02
CA ASP A 687 30.27 -23.24 -16.51
C ASP A 687 29.62 -24.60 -16.80
N PHE A 688 28.33 -24.64 -17.15
CA PHE A 688 27.60 -25.87 -17.45
C PHE A 688 27.82 -26.32 -18.89
N ASN A 689 27.54 -27.59 -19.22
CA ASN A 689 27.67 -28.12 -20.57
C ASN A 689 26.29 -28.39 -21.17
N TYR A 690 26.22 -28.46 -22.51
CA TYR A 690 25.06 -29.03 -23.17
C TYR A 690 24.83 -30.48 -22.68
N ASN A 691 23.58 -30.80 -22.35
CA ASN A 691 23.16 -32.17 -22.04
C ASN A 691 23.17 -33.04 -23.31
N SER A 692 22.83 -34.33 -23.17
CA SER A 692 22.87 -35.31 -24.27
C SER A 692 21.96 -34.91 -25.44
N ILE A 693 20.70 -34.57 -25.16
CA ILE A 693 19.72 -34.23 -26.18
C ILE A 693 20.09 -32.93 -26.90
N GLN A 694 20.52 -31.90 -26.18
CA GLN A 694 21.01 -30.65 -26.76
C GLN A 694 22.19 -30.89 -27.70
N LYS A 695 23.16 -31.73 -27.30
CA LYS A 695 24.32 -32.08 -28.15
C LYS A 695 23.88 -32.79 -29.43
N ASN A 696 22.93 -33.71 -29.34
CA ASN A 696 22.44 -34.47 -30.50
C ASN A 696 21.69 -33.56 -31.48
N ILE A 697 20.83 -32.66 -30.97
CA ILE A 697 20.13 -31.69 -31.82
C ILE A 697 21.13 -30.74 -32.50
N LEU A 698 22.06 -30.16 -31.74
CA LEU A 698 23.08 -29.27 -32.29
C LEU A 698 23.98 -30.01 -33.30
N ALA A 699 24.31 -31.29 -33.08
CA ALA A 699 25.06 -32.09 -34.05
C ALA A 699 24.27 -32.32 -35.35
N SER A 700 22.98 -32.64 -35.27
CA SER A 700 22.10 -32.81 -36.44
C SER A 700 22.04 -31.53 -37.29
N VAL A 701 21.89 -30.37 -36.64
CA VAL A 701 21.80 -29.08 -37.33
C VAL A 701 23.15 -28.63 -37.89
N PHE A 702 24.23 -28.66 -37.09
CA PHE A 702 25.51 -28.03 -37.47
C PHE A 702 26.52 -28.97 -38.10
N LYS A 703 26.61 -30.22 -37.64
CA LYS A 703 27.55 -31.21 -38.20
C LYS A 703 26.95 -31.95 -39.38
N GLU A 704 25.72 -32.44 -39.23
CA GLU A 704 25.05 -33.24 -40.27
C GLU A 704 24.31 -32.38 -41.31
N LYS A 705 24.02 -31.11 -40.97
CA LYS A 705 23.29 -30.15 -41.83
C LYS A 705 21.93 -30.67 -42.29
N LYS A 706 21.22 -31.40 -41.43
CA LYS A 706 19.90 -31.97 -41.71
C LYS A 706 18.78 -31.11 -41.13
N ASN A 707 17.65 -31.07 -41.83
CA ASN A 707 16.39 -30.67 -41.23
C ASN A 707 16.10 -31.60 -40.05
N THR A 708 15.77 -31.05 -38.89
CA THR A 708 15.75 -31.81 -37.64
C THR A 708 14.38 -31.72 -36.97
N LEU A 709 13.83 -32.86 -36.60
CA LEU A 709 12.67 -32.97 -35.71
C LEU A 709 13.19 -33.45 -34.35
N ALA A 710 13.17 -32.58 -33.35
CA ALA A 710 13.56 -32.86 -31.99
C ALA A 710 12.31 -33.19 -31.17
N VAL A 711 12.15 -34.47 -30.78
CA VAL A 711 11.09 -34.92 -29.88
C VAL A 711 11.66 -34.86 -28.45
N VAL A 712 11.27 -33.82 -27.70
CA VAL A 712 11.92 -33.43 -26.44
C VAL A 712 10.86 -33.11 -25.38
N GLU A 713 11.08 -33.58 -24.15
CA GLU A 713 10.24 -33.23 -23.01
C GLU A 713 10.50 -31.78 -22.57
N LYS A 714 9.44 -31.09 -22.11
CA LYS A 714 9.55 -29.74 -21.55
C LYS A 714 10.59 -29.71 -20.41
N GLY A 715 11.42 -28.67 -20.39
CA GLY A 715 12.44 -28.49 -19.35
C GLY A 715 13.80 -29.15 -19.64
N ARG A 716 13.95 -29.89 -20.74
CA ARG A 716 15.23 -30.50 -21.19
C ARG A 716 16.14 -29.53 -21.96
N GLY A 717 15.82 -28.24 -21.90
CA GLY A 717 16.65 -27.15 -22.41
C GLY A 717 16.50 -26.84 -23.90
N VAL A 718 15.28 -26.99 -24.44
CA VAL A 718 14.87 -26.56 -25.78
C VAL A 718 15.25 -25.10 -26.03
N ASN A 719 14.88 -24.22 -25.10
CA ASN A 719 15.23 -22.79 -25.17
C ASN A 719 16.73 -22.52 -25.32
N THR A 720 17.60 -23.29 -24.65
CA THR A 720 19.06 -23.15 -24.82
C THR A 720 19.48 -23.49 -26.25
N VAL A 721 18.93 -24.55 -26.84
CA VAL A 721 19.23 -24.92 -28.25
C VAL A 721 18.79 -23.81 -29.19
N ILE A 722 17.59 -23.28 -28.97
CA ILE A 722 17.01 -22.18 -29.77
C ILE A 722 17.88 -20.94 -29.68
N GLN A 723 18.30 -20.56 -28.48
CA GLN A 723 19.23 -19.44 -28.27
C GLN A 723 20.57 -19.69 -28.94
N THR A 724 21.14 -20.90 -28.83
CA THR A 724 22.41 -21.24 -29.46
C THR A 724 22.34 -21.08 -30.98
N ILE A 725 21.27 -21.61 -31.58
CA ILE A 725 21.04 -21.54 -33.01
C ILE A 725 20.77 -20.10 -33.45
N GLY A 726 19.88 -19.40 -32.75
CA GLY A 726 19.55 -18.00 -33.01
C GLY A 726 20.77 -17.11 -33.02
N LEU A 727 21.57 -17.14 -31.96
CA LEU A 727 22.79 -16.36 -31.85
C LEU A 727 23.80 -16.71 -32.95
N TYR A 728 23.99 -18.00 -33.24
CA TYR A 728 24.94 -18.44 -34.27
C TYR A 728 24.56 -17.91 -35.66
N TYR A 729 23.32 -18.12 -36.09
CA TYR A 729 22.86 -17.69 -37.41
C TYR A 729 22.78 -16.16 -37.51
N LYS A 730 22.34 -15.48 -36.45
CA LYS A 730 22.35 -14.02 -36.34
C LYS A 730 23.77 -13.45 -36.50
N SER A 731 24.78 -14.07 -35.88
CA SER A 731 26.19 -13.66 -36.04
C SER A 731 26.75 -13.87 -37.45
N LEU A 732 26.21 -14.80 -38.22
CA LEU A 732 26.60 -15.05 -39.60
C LEU A 732 25.79 -14.22 -40.63
N GLY A 733 24.77 -13.50 -40.19
CA GLY A 733 23.80 -12.87 -41.10
C GLY A 733 22.96 -13.87 -41.89
N GLU A 734 22.92 -15.13 -41.45
CA GLU A 734 22.13 -16.20 -42.05
C GLU A 734 20.82 -16.40 -41.29
N LYS A 735 19.88 -17.14 -41.90
CA LYS A 735 18.56 -17.39 -41.34
C LYS A 735 18.23 -18.88 -41.27
N ILE A 736 17.51 -19.26 -40.22
CA ILE A 736 17.00 -20.63 -40.00
C ILE A 736 15.59 -20.54 -39.42
N LEU A 737 14.72 -21.46 -39.86
CA LEU A 737 13.36 -21.55 -39.34
C LEU A 737 13.34 -22.42 -38.07
N LEU A 738 12.78 -21.87 -36.99
CA LEU A 738 12.60 -22.56 -35.71
C LEU A 738 11.11 -22.67 -35.39
N ILE A 739 10.64 -23.87 -35.09
CA ILE A 739 9.23 -24.12 -34.78
C ILE A 739 9.15 -24.86 -33.45
N THR A 740 8.32 -24.39 -32.52
CA THR A 740 8.22 -24.96 -31.17
C THR A 740 7.00 -24.42 -30.43
N ASP A 741 6.35 -25.29 -29.67
CA ASP A 741 5.18 -24.97 -28.87
C ASP A 741 5.50 -24.41 -27.47
N GLU A 742 6.78 -24.19 -27.15
CA GLU A 742 7.18 -23.52 -25.91
C GLU A 742 6.94 -22.01 -25.97
N VAL A 743 6.63 -21.37 -24.84
CA VAL A 743 6.57 -19.89 -24.76
C VAL A 743 7.99 -19.35 -24.50
N PRO A 744 8.52 -18.46 -25.34
CA PRO A 744 9.87 -17.92 -25.19
C PRO A 744 9.92 -16.88 -24.06
N TYR A 745 10.98 -16.92 -23.24
CA TYR A 745 11.23 -15.91 -22.20
C TYR A 745 12.15 -14.77 -22.69
N LYS A 746 12.28 -13.68 -21.92
CA LYS A 746 12.98 -12.42 -22.30
C LYS A 746 14.38 -12.62 -22.91
N LYS A 747 15.18 -13.59 -22.43
CA LYS A 747 16.50 -13.91 -23.00
C LYS A 747 16.40 -14.60 -24.35
N THR A 748 15.40 -15.47 -24.57
CA THR A 748 15.16 -16.07 -25.89
C THR A 748 14.73 -15.01 -26.89
N LEU A 749 13.84 -14.10 -26.47
CA LEU A 749 13.39 -12.96 -27.29
C LEU A 749 14.52 -12.02 -27.74
N SER A 750 15.66 -11.95 -27.03
CA SER A 750 16.82 -11.16 -27.49
C SER A 750 17.68 -11.90 -28.53
N CYS A 751 17.54 -13.21 -28.64
CA CYS A 751 18.38 -14.08 -29.46
C CYS A 751 17.78 -14.43 -30.83
N VAL A 752 16.45 -14.39 -30.98
CA VAL A 752 15.71 -14.78 -32.20
C VAL A 752 14.63 -13.76 -32.55
N ASP A 753 14.23 -13.68 -33.82
CA ASP A 753 13.00 -12.98 -34.19
C ASP A 753 11.80 -13.90 -33.90
N ILE A 754 10.62 -13.35 -33.62
CA ILE A 754 9.41 -14.11 -33.29
C ILE A 754 8.28 -13.64 -34.18
N ALA A 755 7.49 -14.58 -34.70
CA ALA A 755 6.29 -14.30 -35.48
C ALA A 755 5.26 -15.40 -35.21
N ASP A 756 3.99 -15.00 -35.05
CA ASP A 756 2.90 -15.96 -34.84
C ASP A 756 2.55 -16.73 -36.12
N ASP A 757 2.89 -16.17 -37.29
CA ASP A 757 2.68 -16.77 -38.60
C ASP A 757 3.99 -16.92 -39.39
N PHE A 758 4.01 -17.89 -40.31
CA PHE A 758 5.14 -18.08 -41.22
C PHE A 758 5.30 -16.91 -42.20
N GLN A 759 6.51 -16.34 -42.28
CA GLN A 759 6.87 -15.31 -43.26
C GLN A 759 8.09 -15.72 -44.09
N GLU A 760 8.03 -15.60 -45.41
CA GLU A 760 9.17 -16.02 -46.24
C GLU A 760 10.38 -15.08 -46.06
N GLY A 761 11.57 -15.63 -45.78
CA GLY A 761 12.82 -14.88 -45.70
C GLY A 761 13.21 -14.32 -44.32
N TYR A 762 12.55 -14.70 -43.23
CA TYR A 762 12.86 -14.29 -41.84
C TYR A 762 13.30 -15.47 -40.94
N SER A 763 14.01 -15.19 -39.83
CA SER A 763 14.41 -16.18 -38.82
C SER A 763 13.45 -16.12 -37.64
N PHE A 764 12.28 -16.73 -37.73
CA PHE A 764 11.23 -16.62 -36.70
C PHE A 764 10.99 -17.93 -35.96
N TYR A 765 10.44 -17.76 -34.76
CA TYR A 765 9.93 -18.78 -33.84
C TYR A 765 8.40 -18.78 -33.88
N ILE A 766 7.74 -19.89 -34.21
CA ILE A 766 6.27 -20.01 -34.23
C ILE A 766 5.76 -20.84 -33.06
N VAL A 767 4.78 -20.31 -32.33
CA VAL A 767 4.18 -20.90 -31.12
C VAL A 767 2.85 -21.64 -31.40
N ASP A 768 2.19 -21.37 -32.53
CA ASP A 768 0.89 -21.97 -32.89
C ASP A 768 1.03 -23.25 -33.74
N LYS A 769 0.20 -24.26 -33.45
CA LYS A 769 0.25 -25.62 -34.01
C LYS A 769 -0.34 -25.74 -35.43
N LYS A 770 -0.70 -24.64 -36.09
CA LYS A 770 -1.40 -24.64 -37.39
C LYS A 770 -0.49 -24.47 -38.61
N ILE A 771 0.78 -24.84 -38.51
CA ILE A 771 1.71 -24.77 -39.65
C ILE A 771 1.52 -26.00 -40.54
N ASP A 772 1.30 -25.78 -41.82
CA ASP A 772 1.42 -26.83 -42.83
C ASP A 772 2.91 -27.17 -43.04
N PHE A 773 3.35 -28.31 -42.49
CA PHE A 773 4.73 -28.79 -42.59
C PHE A 773 5.18 -29.04 -44.04
N SER A 774 4.26 -29.17 -45.00
CA SER A 774 4.61 -29.33 -46.42
C SER A 774 5.34 -28.10 -46.99
N ILE A 775 5.09 -26.91 -46.45
CA ILE A 775 5.73 -25.63 -46.83
C ILE A 775 7.23 -25.62 -46.45
N LEU A 776 7.65 -26.53 -45.57
CA LEU A 776 9.03 -26.61 -45.07
C LEU A 776 9.94 -27.46 -45.96
N LYS A 777 9.39 -28.09 -47.00
CA LYS A 777 10.14 -28.96 -47.91
C LYS A 777 11.27 -28.16 -48.58
N ASN A 778 12.51 -28.57 -48.36
CA ASN A 778 13.76 -27.93 -48.82
C ASN A 778 14.18 -26.62 -48.10
N LYS A 779 13.54 -26.23 -47.00
CA LYS A 779 13.98 -25.10 -46.16
C LYS A 779 14.79 -25.63 -44.97
N LYS A 780 15.86 -24.94 -44.55
CA LYS A 780 16.60 -25.28 -43.32
C LYS A 780 15.70 -25.04 -42.12
N SER A 781 15.29 -26.12 -41.44
CA SER A 781 14.32 -26.03 -40.34
C SER A 781 14.65 -26.97 -39.17
N LEU A 782 14.38 -26.49 -37.95
CA LEU A 782 14.36 -27.28 -36.73
C LEU A 782 12.98 -27.16 -36.08
N ILE A 783 12.37 -28.31 -35.83
CA ILE A 783 11.06 -28.43 -35.19
C ILE A 783 11.26 -29.08 -33.83
N PHE A 784 10.76 -28.46 -32.77
CA PHE A 784 10.62 -29.12 -31.47
C PHE A 784 9.18 -29.57 -31.30
N SER A 785 9.01 -30.78 -30.78
CA SER A 785 7.71 -31.32 -30.41
C SER A 785 7.82 -32.12 -29.12
N SER A 786 6.80 -32.01 -28.29
CA SER A 786 6.60 -32.92 -27.16
C SER A 786 6.00 -34.26 -27.60
N GLU A 787 5.44 -34.33 -28.80
CA GLU A 787 4.81 -35.50 -29.37
C GLU A 787 5.67 -36.12 -30.48
N ASN A 788 5.50 -37.42 -30.66
CA ASN A 788 6.18 -38.13 -31.72
C ASN A 788 5.44 -37.95 -33.04
N ILE A 789 5.97 -37.11 -33.94
CA ILE A 789 5.42 -36.81 -35.26
C ILE A 789 6.23 -37.55 -36.35
N GLU A 790 5.56 -38.10 -37.36
CA GLU A 790 6.21 -38.61 -38.57
C GLU A 790 6.32 -37.51 -39.63
N LEU A 791 7.55 -37.12 -39.97
CA LEU A 791 7.85 -36.12 -41.00
C LEU A 791 8.88 -36.67 -41.98
N GLU A 792 8.51 -36.77 -43.26
CA GLU A 792 9.45 -37.18 -44.31
C GLU A 792 10.54 -36.12 -44.55
N GLY A 793 11.80 -36.57 -44.69
CA GLY A 793 12.94 -35.68 -44.97
C GLY A 793 13.55 -34.99 -43.76
N PHE A 794 13.09 -35.31 -42.54
CA PHE A 794 13.66 -34.80 -41.29
C PHE A 794 14.46 -35.88 -40.56
N ASN A 795 15.62 -35.49 -40.00
CA ASN A 795 16.35 -36.30 -39.04
C ASN A 795 15.65 -36.21 -37.68
N LYS A 796 15.23 -37.34 -37.15
CA LYS A 796 14.51 -37.40 -35.89
C LYS A 796 15.48 -37.63 -34.73
N VAL A 797 15.50 -36.69 -33.79
CA VAL A 797 16.29 -36.78 -32.56
C VAL A 797 15.30 -36.92 -31.40
N VAL A 798 15.36 -38.04 -30.67
CA VAL A 798 14.44 -38.34 -29.57
C VAL A 798 15.21 -38.28 -28.25
N ASP A 799 14.62 -37.62 -27.24
CA ASP A 799 15.21 -37.57 -25.90
C ASP A 799 15.14 -38.92 -25.19
N SER A 800 16.22 -39.29 -24.52
CA SER A 800 16.32 -40.51 -23.71
C SER A 800 17.19 -40.23 -22.49
N TYR A 801 16.60 -40.25 -21.31
CA TYR A 801 17.30 -40.04 -20.04
C TYR A 801 16.68 -40.90 -18.93
N THR A 802 17.45 -41.14 -17.87
CA THR A 802 16.99 -41.85 -16.67
C THR A 802 17.10 -40.92 -15.48
N ILE A 803 16.06 -40.86 -14.66
CA ILE A 803 16.08 -40.09 -13.41
C ILE A 803 16.71 -40.99 -12.33
N PRO A 804 17.81 -40.54 -11.68
CA PRO A 804 18.38 -41.24 -10.53
C PRO A 804 17.35 -41.48 -9.42
N GLU A 805 17.33 -42.68 -8.84
CA GLU A 805 16.34 -43.10 -7.83
C GLU A 805 16.35 -42.25 -6.55
N ASN A 806 17.47 -41.57 -6.27
CA ASN A 806 17.62 -40.70 -5.12
C ASN A 806 17.01 -39.30 -5.31
N ILE A 807 16.43 -38.99 -6.47
CA ILE A 807 15.78 -37.69 -6.75
C ILE A 807 14.29 -37.75 -6.43
N ILE A 808 13.82 -36.79 -5.63
CA ILE A 808 12.40 -36.59 -5.33
C ILE A 808 11.99 -35.20 -5.83
N PHE A 809 11.02 -35.13 -6.74
CA PHE A 809 10.54 -33.84 -7.23
C PHE A 809 9.56 -33.19 -6.25
N MET A 810 9.82 -31.94 -5.89
CA MET A 810 8.96 -31.09 -5.05
C MET A 810 9.11 -29.64 -5.48
N GLU A 811 8.02 -28.94 -5.79
CA GLU A 811 8.08 -27.53 -6.23
C GLU A 811 7.80 -26.54 -5.08
N GLU A 812 6.85 -26.83 -4.20
CA GLU A 812 6.39 -25.85 -3.19
C GLU A 812 7.07 -25.98 -1.80
N GLU A 813 7.56 -27.17 -1.43
CA GLU A 813 8.09 -27.43 -0.07
C GLU A 813 9.63 -27.37 0.07
N LEU A 814 10.37 -27.01 -0.98
CA LEU A 814 11.85 -27.06 -0.97
C LEU A 814 12.45 -26.25 0.19
N ILE A 815 11.78 -25.18 0.62
CA ILE A 815 12.16 -24.31 1.74
C ILE A 815 12.37 -25.09 3.06
N SER A 816 11.64 -26.19 3.25
CA SER A 816 11.64 -26.99 4.48
C SER A 816 12.59 -28.20 4.46
N LYS A 817 13.19 -28.52 3.30
CA LYS A 817 13.96 -29.76 3.11
C LYS A 817 15.46 -29.49 3.18
N LYS A 818 16.21 -30.51 3.58
CA LYS A 818 17.68 -30.55 3.45
C LYS A 818 18.05 -31.23 2.14
N ASN A 819 19.22 -30.89 1.58
CA ASN A 819 19.70 -31.43 0.30
C ASN A 819 18.73 -31.14 -0.85
N ILE A 820 18.72 -29.88 -1.30
CA ILE A 820 17.83 -29.41 -2.34
C ILE A 820 18.57 -29.06 -3.64
N PHE A 821 17.93 -29.22 -4.78
CA PHE A 821 18.37 -28.68 -6.06
C PHE A 821 17.28 -27.81 -6.69
N SER A 822 17.63 -26.58 -7.06
CA SER A 822 16.78 -25.66 -7.81
C SER A 822 17.65 -24.63 -8.52
N ASN A 823 17.18 -24.06 -9.64
CA ASN A 823 17.86 -22.96 -10.33
C ASN A 823 18.01 -21.69 -9.48
N ILE A 824 17.22 -21.58 -8.40
CA ILE A 824 17.35 -20.55 -7.38
C ILE A 824 18.71 -20.60 -6.67
N LEU A 825 19.33 -21.78 -6.57
CA LEU A 825 20.62 -21.94 -5.89
C LEU A 825 21.78 -21.38 -6.73
N PRO A 826 22.85 -20.86 -6.08
CA PRO A 826 24.05 -20.40 -6.77
C PRO A 826 24.64 -21.44 -7.74
N ILE A 827 25.24 -20.96 -8.83
CA ILE A 827 25.89 -21.79 -9.85
C ILE A 827 26.88 -22.79 -9.22
N THR A 828 27.72 -22.32 -8.29
CA THR A 828 28.72 -23.14 -7.58
C THR A 828 28.06 -24.25 -6.78
N THR A 829 27.01 -23.94 -6.03
CA THR A 829 26.23 -24.90 -5.24
C THR A 829 25.60 -25.96 -6.15
N ARG A 830 24.93 -25.55 -7.23
CA ARG A 830 24.33 -26.47 -8.21
C ARG A 830 25.37 -27.40 -8.82
N LYS A 831 26.54 -26.87 -9.19
CA LYS A 831 27.65 -27.65 -9.77
C LYS A 831 28.19 -28.69 -8.78
N ASN A 832 28.31 -28.34 -7.51
CA ASN A 832 28.76 -29.25 -6.45
C ASN A 832 27.74 -30.38 -6.22
N ILE A 833 26.44 -30.06 -6.23
CA ILE A 833 25.38 -31.07 -6.11
C ILE A 833 25.40 -32.03 -7.30
N LEU A 834 25.45 -31.51 -8.53
CA LEU A 834 25.44 -32.32 -9.74
C LEU A 834 26.68 -33.23 -9.84
N THR A 835 27.87 -32.75 -9.44
CA THR A 835 29.09 -33.57 -9.44
C THR A 835 29.10 -34.65 -8.36
N SER A 836 28.30 -34.49 -7.31
CA SER A 836 28.20 -35.40 -6.17
C SER A 836 26.85 -36.09 -6.07
N LEU A 837 26.09 -36.17 -7.16
CA LEU A 837 24.69 -36.62 -7.14
C LEU A 837 24.51 -38.01 -6.52
N ASN A 838 25.43 -38.93 -6.79
CA ASN A 838 25.44 -40.29 -6.24
C ASN A 838 25.77 -40.38 -4.74
N LYS A 839 26.21 -39.28 -4.11
CA LYS A 839 26.53 -39.24 -2.67
C LYS A 839 25.34 -38.86 -1.79
N TYR A 840 24.25 -38.36 -2.37
CA TYR A 840 23.05 -38.01 -1.63
C TYR A 840 22.15 -39.23 -1.46
N SER A 841 21.73 -39.52 -0.22
CA SER A 841 20.73 -40.56 0.05
C SER A 841 19.36 -40.19 -0.53
N VAL A 842 18.98 -38.92 -0.39
CA VAL A 842 17.80 -38.30 -0.99
C VAL A 842 18.16 -36.87 -1.38
N LEU A 843 17.76 -36.45 -2.58
CA LEU A 843 17.90 -35.10 -3.11
C LEU A 843 16.52 -34.59 -3.56
N TYR A 844 16.02 -33.53 -2.90
CA TYR A 844 14.75 -32.91 -3.24
C TYR A 844 14.96 -31.86 -4.33
N CYS A 845 14.27 -31.97 -5.46
CA CYS A 845 14.55 -31.15 -6.63
C CYS A 845 13.32 -30.45 -7.17
N SER A 846 13.49 -29.22 -7.67
CA SER A 846 12.57 -28.70 -8.70
C SER A 846 12.83 -29.45 -10.02
N ARG A 847 11.86 -29.40 -10.94
CA ARG A 847 12.02 -30.00 -12.28
C ARG A 847 13.15 -29.36 -13.10
N ASP A 848 13.68 -28.22 -12.68
CA ASP A 848 14.84 -27.57 -13.31
C ASP A 848 16.07 -28.46 -13.40
N ILE A 849 16.22 -29.47 -12.53
CA ILE A 849 17.34 -30.42 -12.59
C ILE A 849 17.36 -31.22 -13.90
N LEU A 850 16.19 -31.37 -14.55
CA LEU A 850 16.06 -32.04 -15.83
C LEU A 850 16.89 -31.36 -16.92
N LEU A 851 17.26 -30.09 -16.79
CA LEU A 851 18.18 -29.44 -17.73
C LEU A 851 19.58 -30.09 -17.73
N TYR A 852 19.98 -30.70 -16.61
CA TYR A 852 21.34 -31.15 -16.35
C TYR A 852 21.53 -32.68 -16.39
N LEU A 853 20.44 -33.44 -16.33
CA LEU A 853 20.43 -34.89 -16.56
C LEU A 853 20.55 -35.21 -18.06
#